data_AF-A0A0A1WZP6-F1
#
_entry.id   AF-A0A0A1WZP6-F1
#
_cell.length_a   1.000
_cell.length_b   1.000
_cell.length_c   1.000
_cell.angle_alpha   90.00
_cell.angle_beta   90.00
_cell.angle_gamma   90.00
#
_symmetry.space_group_name_H-M   'P 1'
#
loop_
_entity.id
_entity.type
_entity.pdbx_description
1 polymer ?
#
loop_
_entity_poly.entity_id
_entity_poly.type
_entity_poly.pdbx_seq_one_letter_code
_entity_poly.pdbx_strand_id
1 'polypeptide(L)'
;MADSLHKNFEILRNIFEEVLKMKNSSGERDRADELTEKRKYASLLFVLIKKVNRMVKYSLRSGREDLHREKVSVDSNRLHLQNLLYEVNHLKREIRYCHKFKSQDEDIELVPEDVDVKSEDDKSLMPTDVSPLTGHAKHLARLERELNLRKQLSAQCKELLNTKQQVFRDIILKTEKLTSFAPSLRTLLKATRPLQDALQVPMDREWKLQQLVQLLPQPLYLAYMNLHALELAKECDVCVIVVGNEEDVRQLEIAAQAEVIKSGASSDTDELDVGSVAKKRKTHGGNTDLLVDLMQEQRKRVLQPHPLELRFTIGNGAKNTEESIAVKLRYFKRLGLVTAATVVSLGDAEQNLADATLTQDVLKYLHDEDVGDTIPVPGAEYELKHINMTPKDCLDYLKAKEFGRPYRWLQTMCCIEVFHEVGDTNTAKTPTEQPKLQKLIPDLIKSIQQLWTSRLNLIKQIRALVQKHIDMYLKEERLPTTRPACSLVQWTALTYEEYVASSPHVDKELINGNQLFYRAVVVRGSAKMECLVSISSKFPTESPHWFICIYWNGEHNALNSAAVKSMEFWTNSLTQSQLQHPLALLATQLVRTMYSFDIFLETEGPLYNPVEYHREKHYIKAFAKRIRARPYRYIEGGTVNTFKQ
;
A
#
# COMPACT_ATOMS: atom_id res chain seq x y z
N MET A 1 11.89 -55.22 126.61
CA MET A 1 11.87 -54.06 127.55
C MET A 1 10.52 -53.89 128.25
N ALA A 2 9.38 -54.03 127.54
CA ALA A 2 8.05 -53.91 128.13
C ALA A 2 7.78 -54.92 129.27
N ASP A 3 8.11 -56.20 129.06
CA ASP A 3 7.87 -57.27 130.06
C ASP A 3 8.65 -57.07 131.37
N SER A 4 9.88 -56.54 131.27
CA SER A 4 10.69 -56.21 132.45
C SER A 4 10.08 -55.04 133.23
N LEU A 5 9.58 -54.01 132.54
CA LEU A 5 8.91 -52.88 133.18
C LEU A 5 7.63 -53.34 133.90
N HIS A 6 6.85 -54.22 133.25
CA HIS A 6 5.63 -54.78 133.80
C HIS A 6 5.90 -55.60 135.07
N LYS A 7 6.88 -56.51 135.04
CA LYS A 7 7.33 -57.27 136.22
C LYS A 7 7.78 -56.37 137.37
N ASN A 8 8.51 -55.29 137.07
CA ASN A 8 8.96 -54.34 138.08
C ASN A 8 7.79 -53.55 138.71
N PHE A 9 6.73 -53.23 137.96
CA PHE A 9 5.54 -52.61 138.54
C PHE A 9 4.73 -53.55 139.42
N GLU A 10 4.62 -54.83 139.05
CA GLU A 10 3.96 -55.85 139.89
C GLU A 10 4.70 -56.06 141.22
N ILE A 11 6.04 -56.17 141.18
CA ILE A 11 6.87 -56.30 142.39
C ILE A 11 6.71 -55.06 143.29
N LEU A 12 6.68 -53.85 142.70
CA LEU A 12 6.46 -52.61 143.46
C LEU A 12 5.09 -52.58 144.13
N ARG A 13 4.05 -53.06 143.44
CA ARG A 13 2.69 -53.17 143.98
C ARG A 13 2.65 -54.11 145.18
N ASN A 14 3.29 -55.28 145.08
CA ASN A 14 3.36 -56.24 146.18
C ASN A 14 4.10 -55.65 147.40
N ILE A 15 5.21 -54.93 147.19
CA ILE A 15 5.95 -54.27 148.28
C ILE A 15 5.10 -53.20 148.95
N PHE A 16 4.32 -52.42 148.18
CA PHE A 16 3.41 -51.43 148.76
C PHE A 16 2.27 -52.05 149.58
N GLU A 17 1.72 -53.18 149.13
CA GLU A 17 0.71 -53.93 149.89
C GLU A 17 1.31 -54.50 151.20
N GLU A 18 2.53 -55.02 151.18
CA GLU A 18 3.25 -55.48 152.37
C GLU A 18 3.56 -54.33 153.35
N VAL A 19 4.06 -53.20 152.85
CA VAL A 19 4.35 -51.99 153.64
C VAL A 19 3.09 -51.43 154.30
N LEU A 20 1.95 -51.47 153.61
CA LEU A 20 0.66 -51.04 154.14
C LEU A 20 0.19 -51.96 155.29
N LYS A 21 0.34 -53.28 155.11
CA LYS A 21 0.00 -54.28 156.14
C LYS A 21 0.86 -54.12 157.40
N MET A 22 2.18 -53.93 157.23
CA MET A 22 3.12 -53.76 158.34
C MET A 22 2.85 -52.50 159.17
N LYS A 23 2.43 -51.41 158.53
CA LYS A 23 2.11 -50.13 159.20
C LYS A 23 0.84 -50.19 160.07
N ASN A 24 -0.10 -51.09 159.77
CA ASN A 24 -1.37 -51.20 160.50
C ASN A 24 -1.31 -52.09 161.76
N SER A 25 -0.16 -52.70 162.08
CA SER A 25 0.02 -53.60 163.23
C SER A 25 0.72 -52.89 164.41
N SER A 26 0.15 -52.94 165.62
CA SER A 26 0.63 -52.23 166.83
C SER A 26 1.89 -52.86 167.43
N GLY A 27 3.04 -52.52 166.85
CA GLY A 27 4.38 -52.97 167.23
C GLY A 27 5.43 -52.15 166.50
N GLU A 28 5.32 -50.82 166.62
CA GLU A 28 5.97 -49.86 165.72
C GLU A 28 7.48 -49.75 165.93
N ARG A 29 7.98 -50.11 167.12
CA ARG A 29 9.41 -49.96 167.47
C ARG A 29 10.30 -51.11 167.01
N ASP A 30 9.81 -52.36 166.93
CA ASP A 30 10.64 -53.51 166.52
C ASP A 30 10.63 -53.76 165.00
N ARG A 31 9.63 -53.24 164.26
CA ARG A 31 9.48 -53.43 162.79
C ARG A 31 9.92 -52.23 161.94
N ALA A 32 10.49 -51.20 162.59
CA ALA A 32 10.94 -50.00 161.90
C ALA A 32 12.03 -50.31 160.85
N ASP A 33 12.94 -51.22 161.17
CA ASP A 33 14.06 -51.56 160.29
C ASP A 33 13.60 -52.29 159.02
N GLU A 34 12.72 -53.29 159.11
CA GLU A 34 12.14 -53.99 157.95
C GLU A 34 11.33 -53.07 157.04
N LEU A 35 10.61 -52.10 157.62
CA LEU A 35 9.87 -51.09 156.89
C LEU A 35 10.82 -50.17 156.10
N THR A 36 11.96 -49.80 156.70
CA THR A 36 12.98 -49.00 156.00
C THR A 36 13.62 -49.79 154.86
N GLU A 37 13.90 -51.08 155.03
CA GLU A 37 14.46 -51.94 153.99
C GLU A 37 13.51 -52.13 152.80
N LYS A 38 12.21 -52.40 153.06
CA LYS A 38 11.21 -52.51 151.98
C LYS A 38 10.99 -51.19 151.25
N ARG A 39 11.05 -50.05 151.96
CA ARG A 39 11.02 -48.71 151.33
C ARG A 39 12.27 -48.44 150.49
N LYS A 40 13.46 -48.82 150.96
CA LYS A 40 14.71 -48.75 150.17
C LYS A 40 14.58 -49.60 148.90
N TYR A 41 14.09 -50.83 149.00
CA TYR A 41 13.90 -51.72 147.85
C TYR A 41 12.88 -51.17 146.83
N ALA A 42 11.74 -50.63 147.28
CA ALA A 42 10.77 -49.96 146.40
C ALA A 42 11.36 -48.71 145.72
N SER A 43 12.18 -47.93 146.44
CA SER A 43 12.86 -46.76 145.86
C SER A 43 13.87 -47.17 144.78
N LEU A 44 14.60 -48.28 144.97
CA LEU A 44 15.52 -48.85 144.00
C LEU A 44 14.79 -49.31 142.73
N LEU A 45 13.61 -49.89 142.90
CA LEU A 45 12.75 -50.35 141.80
C LEU A 45 12.21 -49.18 140.96
N PHE A 46 11.87 -48.05 141.59
CA PHE A 46 11.56 -46.80 140.87
C PHE A 46 12.75 -46.26 140.08
N VAL A 47 13.97 -46.35 140.62
CA VAL A 47 15.18 -45.95 139.89
C VAL A 47 15.34 -46.83 138.65
N LEU A 48 15.07 -48.13 138.76
CA LEU A 48 15.14 -49.06 137.63
C LEU A 48 14.08 -48.75 136.56
N ILE A 49 12.83 -48.49 136.94
CA ILE A 49 11.76 -48.06 136.02
C ILE A 49 12.15 -46.75 135.31
N LYS A 50 12.69 -45.76 136.04
CA LYS A 50 13.21 -44.52 135.46
C LYS A 50 14.35 -44.79 134.47
N LYS A 51 15.24 -45.74 134.76
CA LYS A 51 16.31 -46.17 133.85
C LYS A 51 15.75 -46.76 132.56
N VAL A 52 14.78 -47.67 132.63
CA VAL A 52 14.15 -48.26 131.43
C VAL A 52 13.41 -47.21 130.61
N ASN A 53 12.69 -46.27 131.24
CA ASN A 53 12.03 -45.17 130.53
C ASN A 53 13.05 -44.27 129.80
N ARG A 54 14.19 -43.96 130.44
CA ARG A 54 15.31 -43.26 129.79
C ARG A 54 15.85 -44.03 128.58
N MET A 55 16.01 -45.36 128.70
CA MET A 55 16.47 -46.21 127.59
C MET A 55 15.49 -46.23 126.41
N VAL A 56 14.18 -46.28 126.66
CA VAL A 56 13.16 -46.22 125.60
C VAL A 56 13.19 -44.85 124.92
N LYS A 57 13.25 -43.75 125.70
CA LYS A 57 13.37 -42.40 125.14
C LYS A 57 14.66 -42.24 124.31
N TYR A 58 15.77 -42.82 124.76
CA TYR A 58 17.02 -42.84 124.02
C TYR A 58 16.90 -43.63 122.71
N SER A 59 16.31 -44.82 122.74
CA SER A 59 16.11 -45.65 121.54
C SER A 59 15.18 -44.97 120.53
N LEU A 60 14.09 -44.35 121.00
CA LEU A 60 13.17 -43.59 120.15
C LEU A 60 13.85 -42.37 119.53
N ARG A 61 14.68 -41.67 120.32
CA ARG A 61 15.48 -40.54 119.83
C ARG A 61 16.48 -41.01 118.78
N SER A 62 17.22 -42.10 119.03
CA SER A 62 18.14 -42.70 118.07
C SER A 62 17.43 -43.09 116.77
N GLY A 63 16.31 -43.79 116.84
CA GLY A 63 15.56 -44.17 115.62
C GLY A 63 15.02 -42.97 114.84
N ARG A 64 14.62 -41.88 115.53
CA ARG A 64 14.26 -40.62 114.87
C ARG A 64 15.45 -39.94 114.22
N GLU A 65 16.60 -39.93 114.88
CA GLU A 65 17.84 -39.38 114.35
C GLU A 65 18.32 -40.19 113.12
N ASP A 66 18.22 -41.52 113.15
CA ASP A 66 18.56 -42.41 112.02
C ASP A 66 17.65 -42.17 110.81
N LEU A 67 16.32 -42.14 111.03
CA LEU A 67 15.36 -41.86 109.96
C LEU A 67 15.56 -40.45 109.39
N HIS A 68 15.88 -39.48 110.26
CA HIS A 68 16.17 -38.12 109.81
C HIS A 68 17.46 -38.05 108.97
N ARG A 69 18.50 -38.79 109.32
CA ARG A 69 19.74 -38.89 108.52
C ARG A 69 19.46 -39.45 107.13
N GLU A 70 18.74 -40.56 107.03
CA GLU A 70 18.38 -41.15 105.74
C GLU A 70 17.48 -40.23 104.92
N LYS A 71 16.51 -39.57 105.56
CA LYS A 71 15.65 -38.57 104.89
C LYS A 71 16.49 -37.44 104.28
N VAL A 72 17.44 -36.87 105.03
CA VAL A 72 18.32 -35.81 104.53
C VAL A 72 19.19 -36.30 103.36
N SER A 73 19.67 -37.55 103.41
CA SER A 73 20.42 -38.16 102.31
C SER A 73 19.56 -38.29 101.03
N VAL A 74 18.33 -38.79 101.16
CA VAL A 74 17.38 -38.91 100.04
C VAL A 74 17.01 -37.54 99.47
N ASP A 75 16.76 -36.55 100.33
CA ASP A 75 16.45 -35.18 99.90
C ASP A 75 17.63 -34.56 99.13
N SER A 76 18.87 -34.82 99.57
CA SER A 76 20.08 -34.39 98.86
C SER A 76 20.21 -35.04 97.47
N ASN A 77 20.00 -36.36 97.38
CA ASN A 77 20.02 -37.07 96.09
C ASN A 77 18.90 -36.62 95.15
N ARG A 78 17.70 -36.36 95.69
CA ARG A 78 16.58 -35.83 94.92
C ARG A 78 16.87 -34.43 94.38
N LEU A 79 17.54 -33.58 95.17
CA LEU A 79 18.00 -32.27 94.71
C LEU A 79 19.01 -32.42 93.56
N HIS A 80 19.97 -33.34 93.67
CA HIS A 80 20.94 -33.60 92.61
C HIS A 80 20.27 -34.07 91.31
N LEU A 81 19.32 -35.00 91.40
CA LEU A 81 18.53 -35.45 90.25
C LEU A 81 17.75 -34.28 89.62
N GLN A 82 17.15 -33.42 90.43
CA GLN A 82 16.40 -32.27 89.93
C GLN A 82 17.32 -31.28 89.19
N ASN A 83 18.54 -31.03 89.70
CA ASN A 83 19.54 -30.22 89.01
C ASN A 83 19.90 -30.81 87.63
N LEU A 84 20.16 -32.11 87.56
CA LEU A 84 20.45 -32.80 86.29
C LEU A 84 19.28 -32.74 85.31
N LEU A 85 18.04 -32.91 85.79
CA LEU A 85 16.85 -32.79 84.94
C LEU A 85 16.67 -31.37 84.40
N TYR A 86 17.02 -30.35 85.19
CA TYR A 86 17.04 -28.98 84.70
C TYR A 86 18.10 -28.78 83.62
N GLU A 87 19.31 -29.31 83.82
CA GLU A 87 20.40 -29.23 82.83
C GLU A 87 20.03 -29.92 81.52
N VAL A 88 19.51 -31.14 81.57
CA VAL A 88 19.04 -31.86 80.37
C VAL A 88 17.93 -31.08 79.66
N ASN A 89 16.98 -30.49 80.39
CA ASN A 89 15.92 -29.68 79.78
C ASN A 89 16.43 -28.34 79.23
N HIS A 90 17.47 -27.77 79.83
CA HIS A 90 18.16 -26.60 79.31
C HIS A 90 18.84 -26.96 77.98
N LEU A 91 19.70 -27.97 77.97
CA LEU A 91 20.41 -28.44 76.78
C LEU A 91 19.47 -28.86 75.65
N LYS A 92 18.37 -29.57 75.96
CA LYS A 92 17.36 -29.92 74.94
C LYS A 92 16.66 -28.70 74.37
N ARG A 93 16.40 -27.66 75.18
CA ARG A 93 15.85 -26.40 74.67
C ARG A 93 16.86 -25.67 73.80
N GLU A 94 18.12 -25.68 74.19
CA GLU A 94 19.22 -25.06 73.47
C GLU A 94 19.48 -25.75 72.13
N ILE A 95 19.52 -27.08 72.08
CA ILE A 95 19.61 -27.85 70.81
C ILE A 95 18.43 -27.51 69.89
N ARG A 96 17.19 -27.47 70.42
CA ARG A 96 16.02 -27.07 69.62
C ARG A 96 16.11 -25.63 69.15
N TYR A 97 16.73 -24.75 69.93
CA TYR A 97 16.96 -23.36 69.54
C TYR A 97 18.00 -23.29 68.42
N CYS A 98 19.12 -24.02 68.54
CA CYS A 98 20.14 -24.12 67.50
C CYS A 98 19.60 -24.72 66.19
N HIS A 99 18.72 -25.73 66.26
CA HIS A 99 18.07 -26.28 65.06
C HIS A 99 17.02 -25.36 64.42
N LYS A 100 16.54 -24.34 65.13
CA LYS A 100 15.67 -23.31 64.56
C LYS A 100 16.46 -22.20 63.87
N PHE A 101 17.79 -22.24 63.92
CA PHE A 101 18.61 -21.33 63.16
C PHE A 101 18.37 -21.57 61.67
N LYS A 102 17.73 -20.60 61.04
CA LYS A 102 17.63 -20.52 59.59
C LYS A 102 18.63 -19.48 59.13
N SER A 103 19.49 -19.90 58.23
CA SER A 103 20.43 -18.98 57.60
C SER A 103 19.74 -18.25 56.44
N GLN A 104 20.15 -17.01 56.18
CA GLN A 104 19.52 -16.14 55.18
C GLN A 104 19.77 -16.58 53.73
N ASP A 105 20.67 -17.53 53.51
CA ASP A 105 20.95 -18.16 52.23
C ASP A 105 19.86 -19.13 51.77
N GLU A 106 19.04 -19.69 52.68
CA GLU A 106 17.93 -20.58 52.33
C GLU A 106 16.84 -19.90 51.48
N ASP A 107 16.69 -18.58 51.60
CA ASP A 107 15.70 -17.80 50.86
C ASP A 107 16.21 -17.34 49.46
N ILE A 108 17.48 -17.64 49.12
CA ILE A 108 18.09 -17.19 47.86
C ILE A 108 17.86 -18.25 46.77
N GLU A 109 17.11 -17.87 45.74
CA GLU A 109 16.99 -18.67 44.52
C GLU A 109 18.35 -18.80 43.83
N LEU A 110 18.86 -20.03 43.74
CA LEU A 110 20.14 -20.37 43.13
C LEU A 110 19.94 -20.89 41.71
N VAL A 111 20.88 -20.57 40.83
CA VAL A 111 20.90 -21.09 39.45
C VAL A 111 21.08 -22.62 39.45
N PRO A 112 20.29 -23.37 38.65
CA PRO A 112 20.43 -24.83 38.54
C PRO A 112 21.79 -25.26 37.98
N GLU A 113 22.28 -26.41 38.46
CA GLU A 113 23.63 -26.95 38.12
C GLU A 113 23.85 -27.16 36.61
N ASP A 114 22.78 -27.34 35.82
CA ASP A 114 22.84 -27.61 34.39
C ASP A 114 23.15 -26.36 33.53
N VAL A 115 22.90 -25.18 34.09
CA VAL A 115 23.23 -23.89 33.45
C VAL A 115 24.63 -23.42 33.84
N ASP A 116 25.11 -23.85 35.01
CA ASP A 116 26.42 -23.48 35.59
C ASP A 116 27.62 -23.81 34.68
N VAL A 117 27.50 -24.81 33.79
CA VAL A 117 28.60 -25.38 33.01
C VAL A 117 28.76 -24.75 31.61
N LYS A 118 27.75 -24.02 31.12
CA LYS A 118 27.70 -23.63 29.69
C LYS A 118 28.18 -22.22 29.37
N SER A 119 28.43 -21.37 30.36
CA SER A 119 28.94 -20.02 30.16
C SER A 119 30.46 -19.98 30.32
N GLU A 120 31.18 -19.90 29.19
CA GLU A 120 32.65 -19.78 29.11
C GLU A 120 33.22 -18.50 29.78
N ASP A 121 32.37 -17.52 30.14
CA ASP A 121 32.76 -16.24 30.75
C ASP A 121 33.09 -16.32 32.27
N ASP A 122 32.87 -17.48 32.90
CA ASP A 122 32.83 -17.62 34.36
C ASP A 122 34.16 -17.79 35.10
N LYS A 123 35.30 -17.87 34.41
CA LYS A 123 36.60 -17.99 35.11
C LYS A 123 36.97 -16.75 35.94
N SER A 124 36.31 -15.61 35.69
CA SER A 124 36.51 -14.37 36.44
C SER A 124 35.60 -14.23 37.68
N LEU A 125 34.54 -15.05 37.77
CA LEU A 125 33.51 -14.97 38.81
C LEU A 125 33.69 -16.02 39.91
N MET A 126 34.60 -16.99 39.70
CA MET A 126 34.88 -18.09 40.63
C MET A 126 36.00 -17.73 41.63
N PRO A 127 35.89 -18.11 42.91
CA PRO A 127 36.97 -17.97 43.87
C PRO A 127 38.15 -18.88 43.51
N THR A 128 39.37 -18.38 43.65
CA THR A 128 40.62 -19.04 43.21
C THR A 128 40.98 -20.31 43.99
N ASP A 129 40.34 -20.56 45.12
CA ASP A 129 40.70 -21.64 46.05
C ASP A 129 39.51 -22.57 46.32
N VAL A 130 39.38 -23.66 45.55
CA VAL A 130 38.47 -24.76 45.88
C VAL A 130 39.21 -26.08 45.91
N SER A 131 39.69 -26.43 47.11
CA SER A 131 40.00 -27.80 47.50
C SER A 131 38.68 -28.60 47.59
N PRO A 132 38.50 -29.69 46.84
CA PRO A 132 37.22 -30.38 46.77
C PRO A 132 37.15 -31.46 47.85
N LEU A 133 36.20 -31.34 48.80
CA LEU A 133 35.65 -32.54 49.46
C LEU A 133 34.31 -32.34 50.20
N THR A 134 33.82 -31.12 50.40
CA THR A 134 32.62 -30.87 51.24
C THR A 134 31.50 -30.17 50.49
N GLY A 135 30.28 -30.68 50.58
CA GLY A 135 29.08 -30.08 49.96
C GLY A 135 28.84 -28.61 50.34
N HIS A 136 29.27 -28.21 51.54
CA HIS A 136 29.19 -26.81 52.00
C HIS A 136 30.11 -25.86 51.21
N ALA A 137 31.34 -26.28 50.88
CA ALA A 137 32.26 -25.45 50.09
C ALA A 137 31.76 -25.23 48.66
N LYS A 138 31.12 -26.26 48.07
CA LYS A 138 30.41 -26.14 46.77
C LYS A 138 29.27 -25.12 46.87
N HIS A 139 28.52 -25.12 47.97
CA HIS A 139 27.42 -24.16 48.19
C HIS A 139 27.92 -22.72 48.37
N LEU A 140 29.00 -22.50 49.14
CA LEU A 140 29.60 -21.18 49.29
C LEU A 140 30.11 -20.60 47.97
N ALA A 141 30.80 -21.42 47.17
CA ALA A 141 31.27 -21.00 45.85
C ALA A 141 30.12 -20.56 44.92
N ARG A 142 28.96 -21.23 45.02
CA ARG A 142 27.74 -20.82 44.29
C ARG A 142 27.20 -19.48 44.76
N LEU A 143 27.08 -19.29 46.07
CA LEU A 143 26.59 -18.02 46.62
C LEU A 143 27.50 -16.86 46.23
N GLU A 144 28.81 -17.07 46.23
CA GLU A 144 29.78 -16.06 45.83
C GLU A 144 29.70 -15.71 44.34
N ARG A 145 29.55 -16.73 43.47
CA ARG A 145 29.29 -16.51 42.04
C ARG A 145 28.02 -15.74 41.80
N GLU A 146 26.91 -16.13 42.44
CA GLU A 146 25.60 -15.48 42.32
C GLU A 146 25.67 -14.02 42.78
N LEU A 147 26.39 -13.75 43.87
CA LEU A 147 26.65 -12.41 44.36
C LEU A 147 27.41 -11.57 43.32
N ASN A 148 28.47 -12.12 42.73
CA ASN A 148 29.26 -11.44 41.69
C ASN A 148 28.43 -11.18 40.42
N LEU A 149 27.61 -12.15 40.01
CA LEU A 149 26.68 -12.03 38.89
C LEU A 149 25.64 -10.93 39.14
N ARG A 150 25.01 -10.91 40.32
CA ARG A 150 24.05 -9.85 40.69
C ARG A 150 24.70 -8.47 40.73
N LYS A 151 25.95 -8.36 41.21
CA LYS A 151 26.71 -7.11 41.17
C LYS A 151 26.97 -6.65 39.74
N GLN A 152 27.38 -7.56 38.85
CA GLN A 152 27.65 -7.26 37.44
C GLN A 152 26.37 -6.84 36.71
N LEU A 153 25.26 -7.57 36.87
CA LEU A 153 23.97 -7.22 36.29
C LEU A 153 23.44 -5.88 36.82
N SER A 154 23.62 -5.59 38.11
CA SER A 154 23.26 -4.29 38.69
C SER A 154 24.10 -3.15 38.09
N ALA A 155 25.39 -3.37 37.88
CA ALA A 155 26.27 -2.40 37.22
C ALA A 155 25.86 -2.16 35.76
N GLN A 156 25.62 -3.22 34.98
CA GLN A 156 25.13 -3.13 33.61
C GLN A 156 23.77 -2.43 33.52
N CYS A 157 22.83 -2.75 34.42
CA CYS A 157 21.53 -2.07 34.47
C CYS A 157 21.69 -0.57 34.75
N LYS A 158 22.59 -0.17 35.67
CA LYS A 158 22.88 1.25 35.95
C LYS A 158 23.49 1.95 34.73
N GLU A 159 24.42 1.30 34.04
CA GLU A 159 25.04 1.84 32.82
C GLU A 159 24.02 2.01 31.69
N LEU A 160 23.18 0.99 31.45
CA LEU A 160 22.08 1.06 30.48
C LEU A 160 21.06 2.14 30.83
N LEU A 161 20.76 2.33 32.12
CA LEU A 161 19.84 3.37 32.55
C LEU A 161 20.43 4.78 32.34
N ASN A 162 21.73 4.95 32.57
CA ASN A 162 22.44 6.19 32.27
C ASN A 162 22.50 6.49 30.76
N THR A 163 22.83 5.49 29.93
CA THR A 163 22.85 5.66 28.46
C THR A 163 21.46 5.97 27.91
N LYS A 164 20.41 5.30 28.41
CA LYS A 164 19.01 5.63 28.09
C LYS A 164 18.69 7.09 28.43
N GLN A 165 19.06 7.56 29.62
CA GLN A 165 18.84 8.96 30.00
C GLN A 165 19.63 9.94 29.12
N GLN A 166 20.86 9.60 28.74
CA GLN A 166 21.69 10.40 27.84
C GLN A 166 21.05 10.53 26.46
N VAL A 167 20.66 9.42 25.85
CA VAL A 167 19.99 9.38 24.55
C VAL A 167 18.66 10.14 24.59
N PHE A 168 17.90 10.00 25.67
CA PHE A 168 16.64 10.73 25.83
C PHE A 168 16.85 12.25 25.89
N ARG A 169 17.88 12.71 26.62
CA ARG A 169 18.27 14.14 26.62
C ARG A 169 18.71 14.60 25.23
N ASP A 170 19.49 13.81 24.51
CA ASP A 170 19.93 14.14 23.15
C ASP A 170 18.76 14.23 22.16
N ILE A 171 17.77 13.33 22.28
CA ILE A 171 16.55 13.39 21.49
C ILE A 171 15.81 14.69 21.78
N ILE A 172 15.58 15.02 23.06
CA ILE A 172 14.91 16.27 23.44
C ILE A 172 15.66 17.48 22.85
N LEU A 173 16.96 17.58 23.06
CA LEU A 173 17.77 18.69 22.54
C LEU A 173 17.72 18.78 21.00
N LYS A 174 17.76 17.64 20.28
CA LYS A 174 17.62 17.61 18.82
C LYS A 174 16.23 18.02 18.37
N THR A 175 15.19 17.54 19.06
CA THR A 175 13.80 17.92 18.75
C THR A 175 13.55 19.40 18.99
N GLU A 176 14.04 19.96 20.10
CA GLU A 176 13.95 21.39 20.39
C GLU A 176 14.68 22.22 19.31
N LYS A 177 15.89 21.82 18.90
CA LYS A 177 16.61 22.44 17.78
C LYS A 177 15.84 22.37 16.47
N LEU A 178 15.25 21.22 16.13
CA LEU A 178 14.43 21.07 14.92
C LEU A 178 13.16 21.95 14.98
N THR A 179 12.51 22.00 16.14
CA THR A 179 11.33 22.86 16.33
C THR A 179 11.67 24.35 16.28
N SER A 180 12.88 24.77 16.65
CA SER A 180 13.34 26.16 16.53
C SER A 180 13.78 26.52 15.10
N PHE A 181 14.25 25.55 14.30
CA PHE A 181 14.54 25.76 12.89
C PHE A 181 13.27 25.97 12.05
N ALA A 182 12.17 25.28 12.34
CA ALA A 182 10.92 25.39 11.58
C ALA A 182 10.37 26.84 11.42
N PRO A 183 10.24 27.67 12.48
CA PRO A 183 9.82 29.07 12.33
C PRO A 183 10.87 29.92 11.61
N SER A 184 12.17 29.67 11.83
CA SER A 184 13.25 30.38 11.16
C SER A 184 13.23 30.13 9.64
N LEU A 185 13.02 28.88 9.21
CA LEU A 185 12.87 28.50 7.81
C LEU A 185 11.60 29.09 7.19
N ARG A 186 10.47 29.11 7.90
CA ARG A 186 9.25 29.78 7.42
C ARG A 186 9.45 31.28 7.23
N THR A 187 10.21 31.90 8.11
CA THR A 187 10.52 33.33 8.05
C THR A 187 11.44 33.62 6.86
N LEU A 188 12.45 32.78 6.65
CA LEU A 188 13.34 32.86 5.48
C LEU A 188 12.56 32.66 4.17
N LEU A 189 11.67 31.66 4.09
CA LEU A 189 10.81 31.41 2.93
C LEU A 189 9.89 32.62 2.66
N LYS A 190 9.29 33.21 3.70
CA LYS A 190 8.47 34.43 3.54
C LYS A 190 9.31 35.62 3.07
N ALA A 191 10.56 35.73 3.52
CA ALA A 191 11.48 36.79 3.12
C ALA A 191 12.01 36.62 1.69
N THR A 192 12.13 35.40 1.17
CA THR A 192 12.59 35.15 -0.21
C THR A 192 11.48 35.29 -1.26
N ARG A 193 10.19 35.20 -0.89
CA ARG A 193 9.05 35.36 -1.82
C ARG A 193 9.06 36.66 -2.64
N PRO A 194 9.27 37.86 -2.06
CA PRO A 194 9.29 39.10 -2.84
C PRO A 194 10.41 39.13 -3.89
N LEU A 195 11.54 38.50 -3.59
CA LEU A 195 12.66 38.38 -4.53
C LEU A 195 12.34 37.37 -5.65
N GLN A 196 11.69 36.24 -5.32
CA GLN A 196 11.20 35.27 -6.31
C GLN A 196 10.17 35.89 -7.26
N ASP A 197 9.24 36.69 -6.73
CA ASP A 197 8.24 37.39 -7.52
C ASP A 197 8.88 38.45 -8.44
N ALA A 198 9.92 39.16 -7.95
CA ALA A 198 10.66 40.15 -8.73
C ALA A 198 11.52 39.52 -9.84
N LEU A 199 12.11 38.35 -9.59
CA LEU A 199 12.90 37.60 -10.58
C LEU A 199 12.05 36.68 -11.47
N GLN A 200 10.76 36.52 -11.18
CA GLN A 200 9.84 35.57 -11.84
C GLN A 200 10.34 34.11 -11.81
N VAL A 201 11.09 33.71 -10.77
CA VAL A 201 11.60 32.34 -10.62
C VAL A 201 10.89 31.65 -9.45
N PRO A 202 9.86 30.83 -9.70
CA PRO A 202 9.13 30.11 -8.66
C PRO A 202 9.91 28.86 -8.20
N MET A 203 10.95 29.05 -7.39
CA MET A 203 11.78 27.96 -6.83
C MET A 203 10.95 26.88 -6.09
N ASP A 204 9.83 27.27 -5.47
CA ASP A 204 8.92 26.34 -4.78
C ASP A 204 8.26 25.32 -5.72
N ARG A 205 8.03 25.70 -7.00
CA ARG A 205 7.45 24.80 -8.00
C ARG A 205 8.51 23.83 -8.53
N GLU A 206 9.71 24.34 -8.82
CA GLU A 206 10.83 23.52 -9.30
C GLU A 206 11.26 22.48 -8.27
N TRP A 207 11.31 22.84 -6.98
CA TRP A 207 11.71 21.91 -5.93
C TRP A 207 10.69 20.79 -5.69
N LYS A 208 9.39 21.12 -5.72
CA LYS A 208 8.30 20.12 -5.64
C LYS A 208 8.24 19.24 -6.88
N LEU A 209 8.45 19.82 -8.06
CA LEU A 209 8.57 19.06 -9.31
C LEU A 209 9.79 18.13 -9.23
N GLN A 210 10.95 18.58 -8.75
CA GLN A 210 12.12 17.71 -8.56
C GLN A 210 11.85 16.56 -7.58
N GLN A 211 11.16 16.80 -6.48
CA GLN A 211 10.82 15.77 -5.50
C GLN A 211 9.85 14.73 -6.10
N LEU A 212 8.82 15.17 -6.82
CA LEU A 212 7.92 14.26 -7.56
C LEU A 212 8.63 13.54 -8.70
N VAL A 213 9.54 14.22 -9.40
CA VAL A 213 10.34 13.69 -10.51
C VAL A 213 11.28 12.58 -10.07
N GLN A 214 11.83 12.66 -8.85
CA GLN A 214 12.62 11.57 -8.27
C GLN A 214 11.81 10.28 -8.03
N LEU A 215 10.50 10.39 -7.85
CA LEU A 215 9.60 9.26 -7.62
C LEU A 215 9.02 8.67 -8.92
N LEU A 216 9.34 9.22 -10.10
CA LEU A 216 8.87 8.65 -11.37
C LEU A 216 9.62 7.35 -11.73
N PRO A 217 8.92 6.36 -12.31
CA PRO A 217 9.53 5.21 -12.95
C PRO A 217 10.50 5.63 -14.05
N GLN A 218 11.58 4.86 -14.23
CA GLN A 218 12.62 5.15 -15.22
C GLN A 218 12.07 5.52 -16.61
N PRO A 219 11.12 4.77 -17.22
CA PRO A 219 10.59 5.12 -18.55
C PRO A 219 9.89 6.48 -18.60
N LEU A 220 9.14 6.83 -17.54
CA LEU A 220 8.46 8.13 -17.46
C LEU A 220 9.42 9.26 -17.10
N TYR A 221 10.46 8.99 -16.31
CA TYR A 221 11.52 9.95 -16.00
C TYR A 221 12.30 10.35 -17.25
N LEU A 222 12.69 9.38 -18.09
CA LEU A 222 13.37 9.68 -19.35
C LEU A 222 12.48 10.50 -20.29
N ALA A 223 11.19 10.13 -20.41
CA ALA A 223 10.23 10.91 -21.19
C ALA A 223 10.08 12.34 -20.64
N TYR A 224 9.99 12.50 -19.31
CA TYR A 224 9.94 13.81 -18.65
C TYR A 224 11.16 14.66 -18.99
N MET A 225 12.37 14.11 -18.84
CA MET A 225 13.61 14.87 -19.08
C MET A 225 13.68 15.36 -20.52
N ASN A 226 13.32 14.52 -21.48
CA ASN A 226 13.33 14.90 -22.89
C ASN A 226 12.25 15.95 -23.21
N LEU A 227 11.02 15.79 -22.70
CA LEU A 227 9.94 16.74 -22.93
C LEU A 227 10.19 18.08 -22.23
N HIS A 228 10.70 18.06 -21.01
CA HIS A 228 11.08 19.25 -20.25
C HIS A 228 12.25 19.98 -20.91
N ALA A 229 13.21 19.26 -21.48
CA ALA A 229 14.27 19.88 -22.27
C ALA A 229 13.71 20.64 -23.49
N LEU A 230 12.67 20.11 -24.13
CA LEU A 230 11.99 20.77 -25.25
C LEU A 230 11.18 21.99 -24.83
N GLU A 231 10.51 21.91 -23.67
CA GLU A 231 9.83 23.06 -23.05
C GLU A 231 10.82 24.20 -22.74
N LEU A 232 11.97 23.88 -22.15
CA LEU A 232 13.03 24.86 -21.87
C LEU A 232 13.63 25.47 -23.15
N ALA A 233 13.81 24.66 -24.19
CA ALA A 233 14.36 25.12 -25.46
C ALA A 233 13.37 26.04 -26.23
N LYS A 234 12.07 26.07 -25.84
CA LYS A 234 10.99 26.80 -26.51
C LYS A 234 10.89 26.51 -28.02
N GLU A 235 11.40 25.38 -28.48
CA GLU A 235 11.31 24.98 -29.90
C GLU A 235 9.89 24.54 -30.27
N CYS A 236 9.08 24.14 -29.28
CA CYS A 236 7.69 23.72 -29.44
C CYS A 236 6.86 24.28 -28.27
N ASP A 237 5.61 24.69 -28.53
CA ASP A 237 4.65 25.11 -27.50
C ASP A 237 4.14 23.91 -26.70
N VAL A 238 4.98 23.41 -25.79
CA VAL A 238 4.72 22.25 -24.94
C VAL A 238 4.86 22.64 -23.47
N CYS A 239 3.91 22.25 -22.64
CA CYS A 239 4.00 22.37 -21.19
C CYS A 239 3.86 20.98 -20.53
N VAL A 240 4.84 20.61 -19.71
CA VAL A 240 4.93 19.28 -19.08
C VAL A 240 4.59 19.37 -17.59
N ILE A 241 3.68 18.51 -17.14
CA ILE A 241 3.21 18.46 -15.75
C ILE A 241 3.20 17.00 -15.29
N VAL A 242 3.81 16.74 -14.14
CA VAL A 242 3.67 15.47 -13.43
C VAL A 242 2.42 15.54 -12.54
N VAL A 243 1.52 14.57 -12.68
CA VAL A 243 0.26 14.50 -11.93
C VAL A 243 0.25 13.22 -11.10
N GLY A 244 0.07 13.34 -9.78
CA GLY A 244 -0.08 12.22 -8.87
C GLY A 244 0.27 12.58 -7.43
N ASN A 245 0.05 11.64 -6.51
CA ASN A 245 0.31 11.83 -5.08
C ASN A 245 1.55 11.04 -4.64
N GLU A 246 2.37 11.63 -3.76
CA GLU A 246 3.53 10.94 -3.18
C GLU A 246 3.14 9.75 -2.28
N GLU A 247 2.00 9.84 -1.60
CA GLU A 247 1.55 8.82 -0.66
C GLU A 247 1.17 7.51 -1.35
N ASP A 248 0.51 7.60 -2.51
CA ASP A 248 0.11 6.44 -3.31
C ASP A 248 1.33 5.69 -3.89
N VAL A 249 2.41 6.42 -4.21
CA VAL A 249 3.70 5.83 -4.64
C VAL A 249 4.32 5.04 -3.49
N ARG A 250 4.42 5.63 -2.28
CA ARG A 250 4.98 4.94 -1.10
C ARG A 250 4.18 3.69 -0.75
N GLN A 251 2.85 3.73 -0.86
CA GLN A 251 2.00 2.56 -0.61
C GLN A 251 2.28 1.42 -1.60
N LEU A 252 2.49 1.74 -2.88
CA LEU A 252 2.85 0.75 -3.90
C LEU A 252 4.26 0.16 -3.69
N GLU A 253 5.21 0.96 -3.22
CA GLU A 253 6.56 0.49 -2.85
C GLU A 253 6.53 -0.45 -1.65
N ILE A 254 5.77 -0.10 -0.60
CA ILE A 254 5.57 -0.95 0.59
C ILE A 254 4.89 -2.26 0.20
N ALA A 255 3.87 -2.20 -0.66
CA ALA A 255 3.20 -3.40 -1.17
C ALA A 255 4.16 -4.30 -1.97
N ALA A 256 5.03 -3.72 -2.81
CA ALA A 256 6.03 -4.47 -3.56
C ALA A 256 7.09 -5.11 -2.64
N GLN A 257 7.55 -4.40 -1.59
CA GLN A 257 8.51 -4.93 -0.62
C GLN A 257 7.90 -6.08 0.22
N ALA A 258 6.62 -5.97 0.59
CA ALA A 258 5.92 -7.04 1.30
C ALA A 258 5.80 -8.33 0.47
N GLU A 259 5.77 -8.25 -0.87
CA GLU A 259 5.75 -9.43 -1.75
C GLU A 259 7.11 -10.13 -1.84
N VAL A 260 8.23 -9.39 -1.86
CA VAL A 260 9.59 -9.98 -1.85
C VAL A 260 9.84 -10.79 -0.57
N ILE A 261 9.30 -10.32 0.56
CA ILE A 261 9.41 -11.02 1.85
C ILE A 261 8.56 -12.31 1.86
N LYS A 262 7.43 -12.34 1.14
CA LYS A 262 6.57 -13.53 1.03
C LYS A 262 7.13 -14.57 0.05
N SER A 263 7.79 -14.17 -1.04
CA SER A 263 8.40 -15.11 -1.98
C SER A 263 9.68 -15.74 -1.44
N GLY A 264 10.47 -14.99 -0.65
CA GLY A 264 11.68 -15.49 0.02
C GLY A 264 11.43 -16.50 1.14
N ALA A 265 10.20 -16.62 1.64
CA ALA A 265 9.83 -17.55 2.71
C ALA A 265 9.29 -18.91 2.20
N SER A 266 9.33 -19.17 0.89
CA SER A 266 8.73 -20.39 0.30
C SER A 266 9.73 -21.44 -0.19
N SER A 267 11.02 -21.31 0.14
CA SER A 267 12.07 -22.23 -0.36
C SER A 267 12.53 -23.32 0.63
N ASP A 268 11.81 -23.59 1.71
CA ASP A 268 12.02 -24.82 2.48
C ASP A 268 10.82 -25.07 3.40
N THR A 269 9.93 -25.96 2.98
CA THR A 269 9.32 -27.02 3.82
C THR A 269 8.18 -27.69 3.04
N ASP A 270 8.45 -28.92 2.61
CA ASP A 270 7.43 -29.92 2.32
C ASP A 270 6.66 -30.28 3.61
N GLU A 271 5.39 -30.64 3.41
CA GLU A 271 4.45 -31.31 4.34
C GLU A 271 3.83 -30.52 5.53
N LEU A 272 2.52 -30.26 5.35
CA LEU A 272 1.42 -30.32 6.34
C LEU A 272 1.53 -29.53 7.66
N ASP A 273 0.69 -28.50 7.80
CA ASP A 273 -0.27 -28.45 8.93
C ASP A 273 -1.43 -27.47 8.66
N VAL A 274 -2.59 -27.97 8.24
CA VAL A 274 -3.85 -27.21 8.21
C VAL A 274 -4.54 -27.43 9.55
N GLY A 275 -4.08 -26.70 10.56
CA GLY A 275 -4.61 -26.74 11.91
C GLY A 275 -4.84 -25.33 12.47
N SER A 276 -6.08 -24.85 12.38
CA SER A 276 -6.76 -23.88 13.28
C SER A 276 -7.39 -22.64 12.63
N VAL A 277 -8.47 -22.82 11.85
CA VAL A 277 -9.53 -21.80 11.78
C VAL A 277 -10.90 -22.46 11.92
N ALA A 278 -11.69 -21.87 12.82
CA ALA A 278 -12.93 -22.40 13.36
C ALA A 278 -13.96 -22.81 12.29
N LYS A 279 -14.57 -23.98 12.53
CA LYS A 279 -15.71 -24.53 11.79
C LYS A 279 -16.89 -23.55 11.75
N LYS A 280 -17.18 -22.96 10.59
CA LYS A 280 -18.54 -22.56 10.19
C LYS A 280 -18.94 -23.26 8.89
N ARG A 281 -19.93 -24.15 9.05
CA ARG A 281 -20.84 -24.82 8.11
C ARG A 281 -20.46 -24.85 6.62
N LYS A 282 -20.29 -26.10 6.14
CA LYS A 282 -20.33 -26.52 4.73
C LYS A 282 -21.64 -26.07 4.06
N THR A 283 -21.53 -25.31 2.98
CA THR A 283 -22.43 -25.36 1.82
C THR A 283 -21.58 -25.71 0.60
N HIS A 284 -21.99 -26.77 -0.09
CA HIS A 284 -21.33 -27.36 -1.24
C HIS A 284 -21.64 -26.49 -2.47
N GLY A 285 -20.80 -25.50 -2.78
CA GLY A 285 -20.98 -24.65 -3.97
C GLY A 285 -20.37 -23.25 -3.89
N GLY A 286 -19.12 -23.10 -3.44
CA GLY A 286 -18.50 -21.76 -3.28
C GLY A 286 -17.00 -21.66 -3.56
N ASN A 287 -16.34 -22.73 -4.05
CA ASN A 287 -14.90 -22.68 -4.32
C ASN A 287 -14.58 -21.99 -5.67
N THR A 288 -15.52 -21.96 -6.61
CA THR A 288 -15.34 -21.26 -7.89
C THR A 288 -15.41 -19.76 -7.72
N ASP A 289 -16.35 -19.23 -6.92
CA ASP A 289 -16.50 -17.78 -6.72
C ASP A 289 -15.31 -17.17 -5.98
N LEU A 290 -14.79 -17.85 -4.96
CA LEU A 290 -13.56 -17.44 -4.27
C LEU A 290 -12.34 -17.46 -5.19
N LEU A 291 -12.24 -18.45 -6.09
CA LEU A 291 -11.15 -18.53 -7.08
C LEU A 291 -11.28 -17.43 -8.14
N VAL A 292 -12.50 -17.14 -8.59
CA VAL A 292 -12.80 -16.06 -9.53
C VAL A 292 -12.49 -14.70 -8.92
N ASP A 293 -12.84 -14.47 -7.65
CA ASP A 293 -12.49 -13.25 -6.92
C ASP A 293 -10.97 -13.10 -6.76
N LEU A 294 -10.26 -14.19 -6.42
CA LEU A 294 -8.80 -14.18 -6.32
C LEU A 294 -8.13 -13.88 -7.67
N MET A 295 -8.64 -14.47 -8.75
CA MET A 295 -8.19 -14.21 -10.12
C MET A 295 -8.51 -12.77 -10.56
N GLN A 296 -9.67 -12.23 -10.19
CA GLN A 296 -10.02 -10.84 -10.46
C GLN A 296 -9.15 -9.86 -9.67
N GLU A 297 -8.79 -10.17 -8.43
CA GLU A 297 -7.83 -9.38 -7.67
C GLU A 297 -6.44 -9.42 -8.29
N GLN A 298 -5.95 -10.60 -8.70
CA GLN A 298 -4.68 -10.73 -9.41
C GLN A 298 -4.69 -9.93 -10.72
N ARG A 299 -5.78 -9.99 -11.49
CA ARG A 299 -5.99 -9.17 -12.70
C ARG A 299 -5.91 -7.69 -12.40
N LYS A 300 -6.61 -7.22 -11.36
CA LYS A 300 -6.60 -5.81 -10.93
C LYS A 300 -5.20 -5.35 -10.51
N ARG A 301 -4.41 -6.22 -9.86
CA ARG A 301 -3.04 -5.91 -9.42
C ARG A 301 -2.05 -5.80 -10.58
N VAL A 302 -2.17 -6.64 -11.60
CA VAL A 302 -1.28 -6.57 -12.79
C VAL A 302 -1.65 -5.41 -13.70
N LEU A 303 -2.95 -5.16 -13.86
CA LEU A 303 -3.48 -4.07 -14.66
C LEU A 303 -3.60 -2.75 -13.88
N GLN A 304 -2.89 -2.62 -12.75
CA GLN A 304 -2.83 -1.37 -11.99
C GLN A 304 -1.76 -0.45 -12.60
N PRO A 305 -2.13 0.76 -13.07
CA PRO A 305 -1.16 1.74 -13.53
C PRO A 305 -0.38 2.33 -12.35
N HIS A 306 0.78 2.88 -12.66
CA HIS A 306 1.56 3.66 -11.73
C HIS A 306 0.79 4.93 -11.31
N PRO A 307 0.81 5.32 -10.02
CA PRO A 307 0.03 6.44 -9.49
C PRO A 307 0.52 7.81 -9.95
N LEU A 308 1.79 7.91 -10.37
CA LEU A 308 2.29 9.08 -11.09
C LEU A 308 2.04 8.93 -12.58
N GLU A 309 1.38 9.94 -13.14
CA GLU A 309 1.12 10.11 -14.57
C GLU A 309 1.93 11.31 -15.08
N LEU A 310 2.46 11.19 -16.30
CA LEU A 310 3.08 12.32 -16.98
C LEU A 310 2.09 12.92 -17.96
N ARG A 311 1.81 14.22 -17.85
CA ARG A 311 0.90 14.93 -18.75
C ARG A 311 1.64 16.03 -19.47
N PHE A 312 1.67 16.00 -20.79
CA PHE A 312 2.15 17.14 -21.57
C PHE A 312 1.01 17.73 -22.40
N THR A 313 1.00 19.05 -22.49
CA THR A 313 -0.02 19.82 -23.20
C THR A 313 0.63 20.52 -24.38
N ILE A 314 -0.02 20.45 -25.53
CA ILE A 314 0.41 21.10 -26.77
C ILE A 314 -0.63 22.17 -27.10
N GLY A 315 -0.18 23.42 -27.17
CA GLY A 315 -1.01 24.56 -27.56
C GLY A 315 -0.93 24.85 -29.07
N ASN A 316 -1.96 25.48 -29.62
CA ASN A 316 -1.99 25.90 -31.02
C ASN A 316 -1.59 27.37 -31.18
N GLY A 317 -0.35 27.75 -30.81
CA GLY A 317 0.33 29.02 -31.17
C GLY A 317 -0.32 30.36 -30.79
N ALA A 318 -1.59 30.37 -30.40
CA ALA A 318 -2.36 31.50 -29.94
C ALA A 318 -2.45 31.41 -28.43
N LYS A 319 -2.34 32.55 -27.75
CA LYS A 319 -2.38 32.69 -26.28
C LYS A 319 -3.71 32.24 -25.63
N ASN A 320 -4.60 31.57 -26.36
CA ASN A 320 -5.85 31.01 -25.87
C ASN A 320 -5.61 29.58 -25.37
N THR A 321 -5.75 29.41 -24.05
CA THR A 321 -5.68 28.12 -23.35
C THR A 321 -6.85 27.18 -23.69
N GLU A 322 -7.83 27.67 -24.46
CA GLU A 322 -9.10 26.99 -24.77
C GLU A 322 -8.99 25.90 -25.84
N GLU A 323 -7.96 25.94 -26.69
CA GLU A 323 -7.76 25.00 -27.82
C GLU A 323 -6.44 24.22 -27.65
N SER A 324 -6.41 23.23 -26.75
CA SER A 324 -5.20 22.47 -26.43
C SER A 324 -5.44 20.95 -26.38
N ILE A 325 -4.41 20.20 -26.78
CA ILE A 325 -4.39 18.74 -26.66
C ILE A 325 -3.45 18.34 -25.51
N ALA A 326 -4.00 17.62 -24.53
CA ALA A 326 -3.26 17.06 -23.41
C ALA A 326 -3.07 15.56 -23.60
N VAL A 327 -1.83 15.08 -23.58
CA VAL A 327 -1.52 13.66 -23.66
C VAL A 327 -1.09 13.19 -22.28
N LYS A 328 -1.83 12.21 -21.72
CA LYS A 328 -1.55 11.57 -20.44
C LYS A 328 -0.82 10.25 -20.69
N LEU A 329 0.38 10.13 -20.14
CA LEU A 329 1.20 8.93 -20.16
C LEU A 329 1.09 8.20 -18.83
N ARG A 330 0.72 6.92 -18.90
CA ARG A 330 0.57 6.02 -17.74
C ARG A 330 1.52 4.84 -17.91
N TYR A 331 2.21 4.46 -16.84
CA TYR A 331 3.13 3.32 -16.86
C TYR A 331 2.57 2.12 -16.11
N PHE A 332 2.62 0.94 -16.71
CA PHE A 332 2.20 -0.31 -16.07
C PHE A 332 3.43 -1.11 -15.64
N LYS A 333 3.80 -1.01 -14.36
CA LYS A 333 5.07 -1.57 -13.84
C LYS A 333 5.21 -3.08 -14.06
N ARG A 334 4.13 -3.85 -13.89
CA ARG A 334 4.15 -5.31 -14.07
C ARG A 334 4.15 -5.74 -15.54
N LEU A 335 3.54 -4.97 -16.43
CA LEU A 335 3.52 -5.25 -17.87
C LEU A 335 4.73 -4.64 -18.61
N GLY A 336 5.44 -3.69 -17.98
CA GLY A 336 6.58 -3.02 -18.58
C GLY A 336 6.23 -2.09 -19.75
N LEU A 337 4.97 -1.66 -19.87
CA LEU A 337 4.49 -0.84 -21.00
C LEU A 337 3.98 0.54 -20.55
N VAL A 338 4.05 1.51 -21.46
CA VAL A 338 3.44 2.85 -21.29
C VAL A 338 2.20 2.97 -22.20
N THR A 339 1.12 3.58 -21.71
CA THR A 339 -0.04 3.93 -22.52
C THR A 339 -0.21 5.43 -22.63
N ALA A 340 -0.75 5.90 -23.77
CA ALA A 340 -1.11 7.29 -23.98
C ALA A 340 -2.63 7.45 -24.12
N ALA A 341 -3.20 8.33 -23.30
CA ALA A 341 -4.59 8.78 -23.42
C ALA A 341 -4.63 10.26 -23.81
N THR A 342 -5.47 10.62 -24.77
CA THR A 342 -5.66 12.00 -25.21
C THR A 342 -6.83 12.63 -24.48
N VAL A 343 -6.64 13.83 -23.96
CA VAL A 343 -7.70 14.70 -23.46
C VAL A 343 -7.66 15.97 -24.28
N VAL A 344 -8.75 16.24 -24.97
CA VAL A 344 -8.90 17.40 -25.83
C VAL A 344 -9.67 18.47 -25.08
N SER A 345 -9.07 19.65 -24.93
CA SER A 345 -9.73 20.85 -24.41
C SER A 345 -10.08 21.74 -25.61
N LEU A 346 -11.38 22.03 -25.74
CA LEU A 346 -12.00 22.81 -26.78
C LEU A 346 -12.93 23.83 -26.10
N GLY A 347 -13.16 25.00 -26.68
CA GLY A 347 -14.08 26.00 -26.11
C GLY A 347 -15.53 25.51 -26.05
N ASP A 348 -16.38 26.15 -25.23
CA ASP A 348 -17.78 25.71 -24.98
C ASP A 348 -18.63 25.57 -26.27
N ALA A 349 -18.37 26.41 -27.28
CA ALA A 349 -19.06 26.33 -28.57
C ALA A 349 -18.62 25.12 -29.41
N GLU A 350 -17.48 24.51 -29.06
CA GLU A 350 -16.81 23.48 -29.82
C GLU A 350 -17.07 22.06 -29.30
N GLN A 351 -17.24 21.92 -27.99
CA GLN A 351 -17.54 20.64 -27.33
C GLN A 351 -18.92 20.07 -27.72
N ASN A 352 -19.92 20.91 -27.95
CA ASN A 352 -21.30 20.46 -28.23
C ASN A 352 -21.48 19.77 -29.60
N LEU A 353 -20.53 19.92 -30.52
CA LEU A 353 -20.61 19.36 -31.88
C LEU A 353 -19.46 18.40 -32.22
N ALA A 354 -18.42 18.38 -31.38
CA ALA A 354 -17.35 17.42 -31.51
C ALA A 354 -17.86 16.06 -31.05
N ASP A 355 -18.31 15.26 -32.01
CA ASP A 355 -18.69 13.87 -31.78
C ASP A 355 -17.58 13.13 -31.01
N ALA A 356 -17.91 12.16 -30.17
CA ALA A 356 -16.90 11.43 -29.38
C ALA A 356 -15.81 10.82 -30.28
N THR A 357 -16.19 10.46 -31.51
CA THR A 357 -15.32 9.94 -32.58
C THR A 357 -14.29 10.95 -33.11
N LEU A 358 -14.55 12.26 -33.01
CA LEU A 358 -13.63 13.32 -33.47
C LEU A 358 -12.56 13.67 -32.43
N THR A 359 -12.81 13.38 -31.15
CA THR A 359 -11.96 13.75 -30.01
C THR A 359 -11.24 12.56 -29.38
N GLN A 360 -11.74 11.34 -29.60
CA GLN A 360 -11.09 10.09 -29.21
C GLN A 360 -10.07 9.65 -30.27
N ASP A 361 -9.01 8.97 -29.84
CA ASP A 361 -8.03 8.30 -30.71
C ASP A 361 -7.27 9.21 -31.72
N VAL A 362 -7.07 10.49 -31.39
CA VAL A 362 -6.33 11.45 -32.24
C VAL A 362 -4.92 10.96 -32.63
N LEU A 363 -4.29 10.17 -31.76
CA LEU A 363 -2.92 9.65 -31.95
C LEU A 363 -2.84 8.34 -32.76
N LYS A 364 -3.97 7.74 -33.16
CA LYS A 364 -4.04 6.41 -33.80
C LYS A 364 -3.32 6.32 -35.16
N TYR A 365 -3.10 7.45 -35.82
CA TYR A 365 -2.52 7.51 -37.16
C TYR A 365 -1.29 8.42 -37.22
N LEU A 366 -0.53 8.52 -36.13
CA LEU A 366 0.75 9.23 -36.12
C LEU A 366 1.78 8.54 -37.03
N HIS A 367 1.75 7.21 -37.08
CA HIS A 367 2.50 6.38 -38.02
C HIS A 367 1.58 5.35 -38.66
N ASP A 368 1.74 5.10 -39.97
CA ASP A 368 0.84 4.25 -40.76
C ASP A 368 0.76 2.79 -40.26
N GLU A 369 1.78 2.31 -39.53
CA GLU A 369 1.85 0.95 -39.01
C GLU A 369 1.48 0.81 -37.52
N ASP A 370 1.22 1.91 -36.80
CA ASP A 370 1.07 1.90 -35.34
C ASP A 370 -0.30 2.41 -34.87
N VAL A 371 -1.29 1.52 -35.02
CA VAL A 371 -2.69 1.76 -34.70
C VAL A 371 -2.97 1.64 -33.19
N GLY A 372 -2.03 1.05 -32.42
CA GLY A 372 -2.19 0.81 -30.98
C GLY A 372 -3.25 -0.26 -30.63
N ASP A 373 -3.54 -1.17 -31.57
CA ASP A 373 -4.41 -2.35 -31.37
C ASP A 373 -3.61 -3.63 -31.08
N THR A 374 -2.28 -3.52 -30.92
CA THR A 374 -1.37 -4.60 -30.51
C THR A 374 -0.54 -4.16 -29.30
N ILE A 375 -0.05 -5.12 -28.52
CA ILE A 375 0.83 -4.84 -27.38
C ILE A 375 2.28 -4.98 -27.87
N PRO A 376 3.06 -3.89 -27.93
CA PRO A 376 4.38 -3.90 -28.56
C PRO A 376 5.47 -4.60 -27.73
N VAL A 377 5.24 -4.84 -26.43
CA VAL A 377 6.25 -5.40 -25.51
C VAL A 377 6.04 -6.92 -25.37
N PRO A 378 6.95 -7.78 -25.86
CA PRO A 378 6.76 -9.23 -25.79
C PRO A 378 6.67 -9.78 -24.36
N GLY A 379 7.38 -9.14 -23.42
CA GLY A 379 7.30 -9.49 -21.99
C GLY A 379 5.89 -9.37 -21.40
N ALA A 380 5.09 -8.42 -21.90
CA ALA A 380 3.71 -8.23 -21.46
C ALA A 380 2.81 -9.41 -21.85
N GLU A 381 3.09 -10.09 -22.97
CA GLU A 381 2.31 -11.26 -23.38
C GLU A 381 2.49 -12.45 -22.44
N TYR A 382 3.69 -12.64 -21.89
CA TYR A 382 3.95 -13.70 -20.89
C TYR A 382 3.19 -13.41 -19.59
N GLU A 383 3.24 -12.18 -19.10
CA GLU A 383 2.47 -11.75 -17.93
C GLU A 383 0.95 -11.89 -18.13
N LEU A 384 0.44 -11.57 -19.32
CA LEU A 384 -0.97 -11.75 -19.65
C LEU A 384 -1.38 -13.24 -19.71
N LYS A 385 -0.50 -14.10 -20.22
CA LYS A 385 -0.69 -15.57 -20.18
C LYS A 385 -0.76 -16.09 -18.74
N HIS A 386 0.06 -15.57 -17.83
CA HIS A 386 0.00 -15.93 -16.41
C HIS A 386 -1.34 -15.60 -15.73
N ILE A 387 -2.11 -14.66 -16.30
CA ILE A 387 -3.38 -14.16 -15.76
C ILE A 387 -4.60 -14.75 -16.51
N ASN A 388 -4.36 -15.65 -17.47
CA ASN A 388 -5.36 -16.18 -18.40
C ASN A 388 -6.15 -15.05 -19.09
N MET A 389 -5.45 -14.04 -19.61
CA MET A 389 -6.04 -12.92 -20.33
C MET A 389 -5.49 -12.86 -21.75
N THR A 390 -6.34 -12.67 -22.76
CA THR A 390 -5.84 -12.44 -24.13
C THR A 390 -5.39 -10.98 -24.30
N PRO A 391 -4.49 -10.69 -25.25
CA PRO A 391 -4.08 -9.30 -25.53
C PRO A 391 -5.27 -8.42 -25.94
N LYS A 392 -6.31 -8.99 -26.56
CA LYS A 392 -7.55 -8.27 -26.91
C LYS A 392 -8.34 -7.87 -25.67
N ASP A 393 -8.52 -8.80 -24.73
CA ASP A 393 -9.22 -8.50 -23.46
C ASP A 393 -8.50 -7.43 -22.64
N CYS A 394 -7.16 -7.41 -22.70
CA CYS A 394 -6.35 -6.36 -22.09
C CYS A 394 -6.61 -4.98 -22.72
N LEU A 395 -6.64 -4.90 -24.05
CA LEU A 395 -6.95 -3.67 -24.77
C LEU A 395 -8.38 -3.19 -24.50
N ASP A 396 -9.34 -4.10 -24.39
CA ASP A 396 -10.72 -3.76 -24.06
C ASP A 396 -10.84 -3.25 -22.61
N TYR A 397 -10.08 -3.82 -21.68
CA TYR A 397 -9.97 -3.30 -20.31
C TYR A 397 -9.34 -1.89 -20.29
N LEU A 398 -8.29 -1.65 -21.07
CA LEU A 398 -7.66 -0.32 -21.18
C LEU A 398 -8.64 0.72 -21.77
N LYS A 399 -9.43 0.34 -22.78
CA LYS A 399 -10.48 1.19 -23.37
C LYS A 399 -11.59 1.47 -22.35
N ALA A 400 -12.09 0.45 -21.66
CA ALA A 400 -13.19 0.56 -20.70
C ALA A 400 -12.85 1.47 -19.51
N LYS A 401 -11.57 1.55 -19.13
CA LYS A 401 -11.09 2.42 -18.04
C LYS A 401 -10.41 3.71 -18.51
N GLU A 402 -10.48 4.02 -19.81
CA GLU A 402 -9.83 5.19 -20.41
C GLU A 402 -8.33 5.28 -20.10
N PHE A 403 -7.65 4.13 -19.96
CA PHE A 403 -6.22 4.06 -19.71
C PHE A 403 -5.36 4.38 -20.94
N GLY A 404 -5.97 4.55 -22.11
CA GLY A 404 -5.30 4.90 -23.35
C GLY A 404 -4.73 3.69 -24.08
N ARG A 405 -3.99 3.94 -25.15
CA ARG A 405 -3.46 2.89 -26.06
C ARG A 405 -1.94 2.74 -25.93
N PRO A 406 -1.41 1.51 -26.02
CA PRO A 406 0.03 1.26 -26.00
C PRO A 406 0.61 1.40 -27.41
N TYR A 407 1.00 2.61 -27.80
CA TYR A 407 1.65 2.82 -29.10
C TYR A 407 3.11 2.34 -29.09
N ARG A 408 3.62 1.89 -30.24
CA ARG A 408 5.03 1.57 -30.47
C ARG A 408 5.91 2.81 -30.39
N TRP A 409 5.53 3.91 -31.05
CA TRP A 409 6.31 5.16 -31.01
C TRP A 409 6.47 5.67 -29.58
N LEU A 410 5.46 5.43 -28.74
CA LEU A 410 5.45 5.83 -27.34
C LEU A 410 6.46 5.02 -26.51
N GLN A 411 6.53 3.69 -26.72
CA GLN A 411 7.54 2.86 -26.07
C GLN A 411 8.96 3.33 -26.45
N THR A 412 9.18 3.63 -27.74
CA THR A 412 10.46 4.15 -28.23
C THR A 412 10.82 5.50 -27.61
N MET A 413 9.84 6.40 -27.43
CA MET A 413 10.05 7.68 -26.74
C MET A 413 10.44 7.50 -25.27
N CYS A 414 9.91 6.46 -24.61
CA CYS A 414 10.23 6.10 -23.23
C CYS A 414 11.47 5.18 -23.09
N CYS A 415 12.21 4.93 -24.17
CA CYS A 415 13.37 4.02 -24.22
C CYS A 415 13.06 2.57 -23.80
N ILE A 416 11.84 2.10 -24.04
CA ILE A 416 11.46 0.69 -23.88
C ILE A 416 11.78 -0.04 -25.19
N GLU A 417 12.54 -1.13 -25.10
CA GLU A 417 12.91 -1.93 -26.27
C GLU A 417 11.67 -2.59 -26.89
N VAL A 418 11.39 -2.24 -28.14
CA VAL A 418 10.35 -2.89 -28.96
C VAL A 418 11.03 -3.68 -30.06
N PHE A 419 10.90 -4.99 -30.03
CA PHE A 419 11.39 -5.85 -31.10
C PHE A 419 10.51 -5.66 -32.35
N HIS A 420 11.12 -5.41 -33.50
CA HIS A 420 10.42 -5.50 -34.78
C HIS A 420 10.21 -6.98 -35.09
N GLU A 421 8.95 -7.40 -35.26
CA GLU A 421 8.67 -8.62 -35.99
C GLU A 421 9.26 -8.43 -37.39
N VAL A 422 10.31 -9.17 -37.69
CA VAL A 422 10.94 -9.16 -39.01
C VAL A 422 9.95 -9.81 -39.96
N GLY A 423 9.20 -8.99 -40.70
CA GLY A 423 8.50 -9.46 -41.88
C GLY A 423 9.54 -9.95 -42.88
N ASP A 424 9.42 -11.22 -43.28
CA ASP A 424 10.23 -11.87 -44.32
C ASP A 424 10.19 -11.05 -45.63
N THR A 425 11.11 -10.10 -45.76
CA THR A 425 11.54 -9.59 -47.06
C THR A 425 13.06 -9.43 -47.02
N ASN A 426 13.73 -10.30 -47.76
CA ASN A 426 15.14 -10.21 -48.10
C ASN A 426 15.46 -8.84 -48.70
N THR A 427 15.83 -7.87 -47.86
CA THR A 427 16.78 -6.82 -48.23
C THR A 427 17.73 -6.62 -47.07
N ALA A 428 18.96 -7.09 -47.24
CA ALA A 428 20.07 -6.73 -46.39
C ALA A 428 20.27 -5.21 -46.45
N LYS A 429 19.62 -4.48 -45.54
CA LYS A 429 20.01 -3.13 -45.19
C LYS A 429 20.84 -3.23 -43.93
N THR A 430 22.06 -2.72 -44.04
CA THR A 430 23.00 -2.45 -42.96
C THR A 430 22.29 -1.94 -41.70
N PRO A 431 22.81 -2.21 -40.48
CA PRO A 431 22.22 -1.72 -39.24
C PRO A 431 22.24 -0.20 -39.30
N THR A 432 21.11 0.38 -39.68
CA THR A 432 20.96 1.82 -39.83
C THR A 432 20.96 2.36 -38.42
N GLU A 433 21.92 3.23 -38.12
CA GLU A 433 22.14 3.88 -36.84
C GLU A 433 20.81 4.16 -36.13
N GLN A 434 20.65 3.67 -34.90
CA GLN A 434 19.48 4.00 -34.08
C GLN A 434 19.26 5.51 -34.15
N PRO A 435 18.09 6.00 -34.59
CA PRO A 435 17.89 7.43 -34.72
C PRO A 435 18.08 8.08 -33.35
N LYS A 436 19.00 9.04 -33.27
CA LYS A 436 19.32 9.74 -32.02
C LYS A 436 18.02 10.29 -31.43
N LEU A 437 17.66 9.84 -30.22
CA LEU A 437 16.44 10.19 -29.49
C LEU A 437 16.15 11.71 -29.51
N GLN A 438 17.22 12.50 -29.53
CA GLN A 438 17.22 13.97 -29.61
C GLN A 438 16.52 14.55 -30.85
N LYS A 439 16.45 13.83 -31.98
CA LYS A 439 15.73 14.28 -33.19
C LYS A 439 14.31 13.72 -33.28
N LEU A 440 14.12 12.47 -32.83
CA LEU A 440 12.83 11.78 -32.89
C LEU A 440 11.75 12.48 -32.07
N ILE A 441 12.06 12.89 -30.84
CA ILE A 441 11.04 13.46 -29.93
C ILE A 441 10.53 14.82 -30.45
N PRO A 442 11.37 15.78 -30.89
CA PRO A 442 10.88 17.00 -31.55
C PRO A 442 10.03 16.72 -32.80
N ASP A 443 10.45 15.79 -33.65
CA ASP A 443 9.72 15.46 -34.89
C ASP A 443 8.37 14.80 -34.59
N LEU A 444 8.29 13.96 -33.56
CA LEU A 444 7.04 13.38 -33.05
C LEU A 444 6.11 14.47 -32.52
N ILE A 445 6.61 15.41 -31.70
CA ILE A 445 5.79 16.52 -31.17
C ILE A 445 5.28 17.40 -32.31
N LYS A 446 6.12 17.73 -33.30
CA LYS A 446 5.70 18.47 -34.50
C LYS A 446 4.65 17.71 -35.30
N SER A 447 4.78 16.39 -35.41
CA SER A 447 3.80 15.55 -36.09
C SER A 447 2.47 15.51 -35.34
N ILE A 448 2.51 15.43 -34.00
CA ILE A 448 1.31 15.53 -33.14
C ILE A 448 0.67 16.91 -33.28
N GLN A 449 1.46 17.99 -33.29
CA GLN A 449 0.99 19.35 -33.53
C GLN A 449 0.30 19.46 -34.89
N GLN A 450 0.92 18.97 -35.97
CA GLN A 450 0.34 19.00 -37.32
C GLN A 450 -0.98 18.23 -37.38
N LEU A 451 -1.04 17.03 -36.79
CA LEU A 451 -2.26 16.25 -36.70
C LEU A 451 -3.33 16.98 -35.89
N TRP A 452 -2.98 17.54 -34.73
CA TRP A 452 -3.92 18.29 -33.91
C TRP A 452 -4.47 19.50 -34.66
N THR A 453 -3.62 20.29 -35.29
CA THR A 453 -4.02 21.45 -36.10
C THR A 453 -4.92 21.03 -37.27
N SER A 454 -4.63 19.91 -37.92
CA SER A 454 -5.49 19.39 -38.99
C SER A 454 -6.88 18.97 -38.49
N ARG A 455 -6.94 18.28 -37.35
CA ARG A 455 -8.19 17.82 -36.72
C ARG A 455 -9.01 18.99 -36.21
N LEU A 456 -8.37 19.96 -35.58
CA LEU A 456 -9.03 21.17 -35.10
C LEU A 456 -9.64 21.97 -36.27
N ASN A 457 -8.92 22.12 -37.38
CA ASN A 457 -9.47 22.76 -38.57
C ASN A 457 -10.60 21.96 -39.23
N LEU A 458 -10.54 20.63 -39.18
CA LEU A 458 -11.64 19.76 -39.63
C LEU A 458 -12.89 19.95 -38.75
N ILE A 459 -12.73 19.99 -37.42
CA ILE A 459 -13.83 20.25 -36.47
C ILE A 459 -14.46 21.63 -36.74
N LYS A 460 -13.63 22.66 -36.96
CA LYS A 460 -14.10 24.02 -37.30
C LYS A 460 -14.87 24.03 -38.62
N GLN A 461 -14.40 23.31 -39.64
CA GLN A 461 -15.12 23.16 -40.91
C GLN A 461 -16.46 22.44 -40.75
N ILE A 462 -16.48 21.28 -40.10
CA ILE A 462 -17.72 20.52 -39.89
C ILE A 462 -18.74 21.37 -39.14
N ARG A 463 -18.32 22.15 -38.14
CA ARG A 463 -19.22 23.10 -37.46
C ARG A 463 -19.74 24.16 -38.42
N ALA A 464 -18.88 24.79 -39.20
CA ALA A 464 -19.30 25.79 -40.17
C ALA A 464 -20.32 25.20 -41.18
N LEU A 465 -20.14 23.95 -41.59
CA LEU A 465 -21.08 23.24 -42.48
C LEU A 465 -22.41 22.94 -41.80
N VAL A 466 -22.41 22.46 -40.56
CA VAL A 466 -23.64 22.21 -39.78
C VAL A 466 -24.41 23.51 -39.53
N GLN A 467 -23.71 24.60 -39.24
CA GLN A 467 -24.29 25.94 -39.09
C GLN A 467 -24.60 26.63 -40.42
N LYS A 468 -24.26 26.01 -41.56
CA LYS A 468 -24.50 26.52 -42.93
C LYS A 468 -23.71 27.80 -43.27
N HIS A 469 -22.63 28.08 -42.54
CA HIS A 469 -21.72 29.20 -42.77
C HIS A 469 -20.66 28.90 -43.86
N ILE A 470 -21.12 28.58 -45.07
CA ILE A 470 -20.22 28.25 -46.21
C ILE A 470 -19.52 29.51 -46.77
N ASP A 471 -20.09 30.70 -46.51
CA ASP A 471 -19.62 31.99 -47.00
C ASP A 471 -18.18 32.36 -46.60
N MET A 472 -17.64 31.76 -45.53
CA MET A 472 -16.27 31.98 -45.09
C MET A 472 -15.26 31.41 -46.09
N TYR A 473 -15.54 30.22 -46.63
CA TYR A 473 -14.62 29.49 -47.51
C TYR A 473 -14.71 29.95 -48.97
N LEU A 474 -15.75 30.70 -49.35
CA LEU A 474 -15.89 31.31 -50.68
C LEU A 474 -14.90 32.47 -50.91
N LYS A 475 -14.37 33.08 -49.85
CA LYS A 475 -13.49 34.27 -49.93
C LYS A 475 -12.00 33.94 -49.93
N GLU A 476 -11.63 32.79 -49.36
CA GLU A 476 -10.25 32.45 -49.03
C GLU A 476 -9.53 31.70 -50.15
N GLU A 477 -10.26 31.10 -51.08
CA GLU A 477 -9.70 30.49 -52.27
C GLU A 477 -10.09 31.28 -53.50
N ARG A 478 -9.29 31.19 -54.58
CA ARG A 478 -9.54 31.79 -55.90
C ARG A 478 -10.76 31.14 -56.61
N LEU A 479 -11.88 31.13 -55.92
CA LEU A 479 -13.17 30.59 -56.31
C LEU A 479 -13.94 31.67 -57.09
N PRO A 480 -14.96 31.27 -57.88
CA PRO A 480 -15.77 32.19 -58.66
C PRO A 480 -16.40 33.30 -57.79
N THR A 481 -16.34 34.55 -58.24
CA THR A 481 -16.97 35.70 -57.56
C THR A 481 -18.50 35.59 -57.46
N THR A 482 -19.13 34.74 -58.28
CA THR A 482 -20.57 34.47 -58.26
C THR A 482 -20.89 33.34 -57.29
N ARG A 483 -21.62 33.62 -56.21
CA ARG A 483 -22.06 32.63 -55.19
C ARG A 483 -22.80 31.44 -55.81
N PRO A 484 -22.69 30.22 -55.26
CA PRO A 484 -23.56 29.10 -55.67
C PRO A 484 -25.04 29.47 -55.52
N ALA A 485 -25.87 29.04 -56.46
CA ALA A 485 -27.32 29.26 -56.45
C ALA A 485 -28.05 28.20 -55.61
N CYS A 486 -27.46 27.01 -55.51
CA CYS A 486 -27.90 25.97 -54.57
C CYS A 486 -27.50 26.28 -53.12
N SER A 487 -28.20 25.67 -52.17
CA SER A 487 -27.97 25.86 -50.74
C SER A 487 -27.82 24.53 -49.99
N LEU A 488 -26.91 24.47 -49.03
CA LEU A 488 -26.78 23.33 -48.12
C LEU A 488 -27.91 23.38 -47.08
N VAL A 489 -28.78 22.38 -47.11
CA VAL A 489 -29.94 22.29 -46.21
C VAL A 489 -29.61 21.49 -44.97
N GLN A 490 -28.80 20.44 -45.10
CA GLN A 490 -28.52 19.48 -44.04
C GLN A 490 -27.09 18.95 -44.12
N TRP A 491 -26.44 18.84 -42.96
CA TRP A 491 -25.19 18.12 -42.75
C TRP A 491 -25.36 17.24 -41.51
N THR A 492 -25.36 15.91 -41.68
CA THR A 492 -25.59 14.95 -40.58
C THR A 492 -24.50 13.89 -40.53
N ALA A 493 -24.01 13.56 -39.33
CA ALA A 493 -23.17 12.39 -39.13
C ALA A 493 -23.97 11.11 -39.34
N LEU A 494 -23.31 10.06 -39.84
CA LEU A 494 -23.87 8.72 -40.00
C LEU A 494 -22.97 7.69 -39.30
N THR A 495 -23.57 6.57 -38.89
CA THR A 495 -22.80 5.38 -38.55
C THR A 495 -22.31 4.65 -39.82
N TYR A 496 -21.32 3.76 -39.67
CA TYR A 496 -20.84 2.95 -40.81
C TYR A 496 -21.96 2.12 -41.44
N GLU A 497 -22.84 1.54 -40.61
CA GLU A 497 -23.96 0.72 -41.08
C GLU A 497 -24.98 1.55 -41.87
N GLU A 498 -25.34 2.74 -41.37
CA GLU A 498 -26.22 3.67 -42.07
C GLU A 498 -25.62 4.17 -43.38
N TYR A 499 -24.32 4.44 -43.41
CA TYR A 499 -23.61 4.88 -44.61
C TYR A 499 -23.64 3.82 -45.72
N VAL A 500 -23.35 2.56 -45.38
CA VAL A 500 -23.39 1.45 -46.32
C VAL A 500 -24.82 1.12 -46.77
N ALA A 501 -25.81 1.25 -45.88
CA ALA A 501 -27.22 1.06 -46.21
C ALA A 501 -27.77 2.16 -47.15
N SER A 502 -27.24 3.38 -47.05
CA SER A 502 -27.74 4.54 -47.81
C SER A 502 -27.41 4.49 -49.31
N SER A 503 -26.41 3.72 -49.75
CA SER A 503 -26.15 3.51 -51.17
C SER A 503 -25.41 2.19 -51.44
N PRO A 504 -25.97 1.28 -52.27
CA PRO A 504 -25.34 0.01 -52.62
C PRO A 504 -24.17 0.14 -53.62
N HIS A 505 -23.95 1.34 -54.17
CA HIS A 505 -22.94 1.62 -55.19
C HIS A 505 -21.63 2.18 -54.63
N VAL A 506 -21.52 2.19 -53.31
CA VAL A 506 -20.31 2.58 -52.60
C VAL A 506 -19.25 1.48 -52.77
N ASP A 507 -18.09 1.85 -53.30
CA ASP A 507 -16.95 0.93 -53.41
C ASP A 507 -16.46 0.52 -52.02
N LYS A 508 -16.83 -0.69 -51.60
CA LYS A 508 -16.49 -1.25 -50.28
C LYS A 508 -14.99 -1.43 -50.05
N GLU A 509 -14.18 -1.39 -51.11
CA GLU A 509 -12.72 -1.50 -51.03
C GLU A 509 -12.05 -0.19 -50.56
N LEU A 510 -12.69 0.97 -50.74
CA LEU A 510 -12.13 2.28 -50.34
C LEU A 510 -12.50 2.70 -48.91
N ILE A 511 -13.41 1.98 -48.26
CA ILE A 511 -14.06 2.43 -47.02
C ILE A 511 -13.84 1.46 -45.88
N ASN A 512 -13.16 1.94 -44.86
CA ASN A 512 -12.94 1.23 -43.60
C ASN A 512 -13.90 1.76 -42.52
N GLY A 513 -14.32 0.88 -41.61
CA GLY A 513 -15.20 1.26 -40.47
C GLY A 513 -14.60 2.29 -39.50
N ASN A 514 -13.31 2.62 -39.61
CA ASN A 514 -12.61 3.60 -38.79
C ASN A 514 -12.58 5.03 -39.41
N GLN A 515 -13.38 5.28 -40.45
CA GLN A 515 -13.54 6.60 -41.07
C GLN A 515 -14.73 7.35 -40.49
N LEU A 516 -14.79 8.67 -40.71
CA LEU A 516 -15.93 9.48 -40.32
C LEU A 516 -16.91 9.58 -41.50
N PHE A 517 -18.19 9.37 -41.24
CA PHE A 517 -19.23 9.32 -42.25
C PHE A 517 -20.21 10.46 -42.09
N TYR A 518 -20.47 11.18 -43.17
CA TYR A 518 -21.42 12.28 -43.19
C TYR A 518 -22.34 12.20 -44.40
N ARG A 519 -23.52 12.79 -44.25
CA ARG A 519 -24.46 13.06 -45.33
C ARG A 519 -24.66 14.57 -45.44
N ALA A 520 -24.44 15.10 -46.64
CA ALA A 520 -24.78 16.46 -47.01
C ALA A 520 -25.98 16.46 -47.96
N VAL A 521 -26.93 17.35 -47.75
CA VAL A 521 -28.09 17.54 -48.65
C VAL A 521 -28.09 18.97 -49.16
N VAL A 522 -27.96 19.12 -50.47
CA VAL A 522 -27.93 20.39 -51.19
C VAL A 522 -29.18 20.50 -52.06
N VAL A 523 -29.85 21.65 -52.06
CA VAL A 523 -31.12 21.85 -52.78
C VAL A 523 -31.06 23.13 -53.62
N ARG A 524 -31.66 23.08 -54.82
CA ARG A 524 -31.96 24.22 -55.68
C ARG A 524 -33.32 24.00 -56.36
N GLY A 525 -34.35 24.77 -55.99
CA GLY A 525 -35.70 24.57 -56.55
C GLY A 525 -36.25 23.18 -56.19
N SER A 526 -36.75 22.42 -57.18
CA SER A 526 -37.23 21.05 -56.97
C SER A 526 -36.12 19.98 -56.93
N ALA A 527 -34.93 20.30 -57.42
CA ALA A 527 -33.79 19.38 -57.47
C ALA A 527 -33.08 19.27 -56.11
N LYS A 528 -32.86 18.02 -55.69
CA LYS A 528 -32.14 17.66 -54.47
C LYS A 528 -30.89 16.84 -54.82
N MET A 529 -29.74 17.23 -54.29
CA MET A 529 -28.51 16.47 -54.35
C MET A 529 -28.15 15.95 -52.95
N GLU A 530 -28.03 14.63 -52.83
CA GLU A 530 -27.56 13.95 -51.63
C GLU A 530 -26.12 13.50 -51.84
N CYS A 531 -25.23 13.94 -50.97
CA CYS A 531 -23.81 13.59 -50.99
C CYS A 531 -23.46 12.76 -49.76
N LEU A 532 -22.93 11.56 -49.96
CA LEU A 532 -22.34 10.75 -48.91
C LEU A 532 -20.84 11.01 -48.88
N VAL A 533 -20.33 11.44 -47.73
CA VAL A 533 -18.94 11.84 -47.54
C VAL A 533 -18.26 10.90 -46.56
N SER A 534 -17.15 10.28 -46.97
CA SER A 534 -16.25 9.55 -46.07
C SER A 534 -14.96 10.35 -45.88
N ILE A 535 -14.59 10.55 -44.62
CA ILE A 535 -13.39 11.30 -44.23
C ILE A 535 -12.45 10.34 -43.54
N SER A 536 -11.28 10.14 -44.15
CA SER A 536 -10.23 9.34 -43.54
C SER A 536 -9.68 10.01 -42.29
N SER A 537 -9.22 9.20 -41.35
CA SER A 537 -8.55 9.68 -40.16
C SER A 537 -7.17 10.30 -40.43
N LYS A 538 -6.64 10.15 -41.65
CA LYS A 538 -5.40 10.79 -42.11
C LYS A 538 -5.63 12.11 -42.87
N PHE A 539 -6.82 12.71 -42.73
CA PHE A 539 -7.09 14.04 -43.26
C PHE A 539 -6.04 15.06 -42.75
N PRO A 540 -5.49 15.96 -43.59
CA PRO A 540 -5.80 16.23 -45.01
C PRO A 540 -4.97 15.44 -46.03
N THR A 541 -4.06 14.57 -45.59
CA THR A 541 -3.16 13.81 -46.48
C THR A 541 -3.96 12.89 -47.40
N GLU A 542 -4.92 12.16 -46.83
CA GLU A 542 -5.95 11.45 -47.60
C GLU A 542 -7.17 12.37 -47.78
N SER A 543 -7.58 12.58 -49.03
CA SER A 543 -8.72 13.45 -49.35
C SER A 543 -10.05 12.78 -48.99
N PRO A 544 -11.05 13.55 -48.53
CA PRO A 544 -12.41 13.02 -48.35
C PRO A 544 -12.99 12.52 -49.68
N HIS A 545 -13.71 11.41 -49.62
CA HIS A 545 -14.41 10.85 -50.77
C HIS A 545 -15.89 11.22 -50.75
N TRP A 546 -16.37 11.67 -51.90
CA TRP A 546 -17.74 12.12 -52.12
C TRP A 546 -18.43 11.19 -53.12
N PHE A 547 -19.55 10.62 -52.71
CA PHE A 547 -20.51 9.94 -53.58
C PHE A 547 -21.74 10.83 -53.72
N ILE A 548 -22.21 11.00 -54.94
CA ILE A 548 -23.24 11.99 -55.28
C ILE A 548 -24.44 11.26 -55.88
N CYS A 549 -25.63 11.54 -55.34
CA CYS A 549 -26.90 11.12 -55.91
C CYS A 549 -27.78 12.35 -56.11
N ILE A 550 -28.33 12.52 -57.32
CA ILE A 550 -29.21 13.64 -57.66
C ILE A 550 -30.62 13.12 -57.86
N TYR A 551 -31.56 13.68 -57.12
CA TYR A 551 -33.00 13.46 -57.25
C TYR A 551 -33.63 14.66 -57.95
N TRP A 552 -33.78 14.54 -59.26
CA TRP A 552 -34.47 15.51 -60.09
C TRP A 552 -34.86 14.80 -61.40
N ASN A 553 -36.16 14.77 -61.72
CA ASN A 553 -36.70 14.00 -62.86
C ASN A 553 -36.31 12.50 -62.86
N GLY A 554 -36.07 11.93 -61.69
CA GLY A 554 -35.56 10.57 -61.51
C GLY A 554 -34.43 10.54 -60.47
N GLU A 555 -33.81 9.38 -60.35
CA GLU A 555 -32.61 9.18 -59.52
C GLU A 555 -31.39 9.05 -60.42
N HIS A 556 -30.41 9.94 -60.25
CA HIS A 556 -29.17 9.94 -61.02
C HIS A 556 -27.97 9.71 -60.09
N ASN A 557 -27.19 8.67 -60.38
CA ASN A 557 -25.99 8.27 -59.65
C ASN A 557 -24.84 7.98 -60.64
N ALA A 558 -23.65 7.65 -60.11
CA ALA A 558 -22.46 7.40 -60.93
C ALA A 558 -22.57 6.20 -61.90
N LEU A 559 -23.45 5.24 -61.63
CA LEU A 559 -23.66 4.07 -62.48
C LEU A 559 -24.60 4.34 -63.64
N ASN A 560 -25.65 5.14 -63.40
CA ASN A 560 -26.68 5.40 -64.39
C ASN A 560 -26.47 6.73 -65.16
N SER A 561 -25.61 7.63 -64.65
CA SER A 561 -25.38 8.95 -65.24
C SER A 561 -23.89 9.28 -65.33
N ALA A 562 -23.38 9.36 -66.57
CA ALA A 562 -22.02 9.81 -66.85
C ALA A 562 -21.75 11.25 -66.35
N ALA A 563 -22.80 12.05 -66.22
CA ALA A 563 -22.73 13.39 -65.67
C ALA A 563 -22.32 13.36 -64.19
N VAL A 564 -23.03 12.56 -63.39
CA VAL A 564 -22.78 12.41 -61.96
C VAL A 564 -21.39 11.81 -61.73
N LYS A 565 -21.02 10.78 -62.51
CA LYS A 565 -19.66 10.23 -62.49
C LYS A 565 -18.57 11.28 -62.75
N SER A 566 -18.83 12.22 -63.67
CA SER A 566 -17.89 13.31 -63.95
C SER A 566 -17.84 14.36 -62.82
N MET A 567 -18.96 14.60 -62.12
CA MET A 567 -19.02 15.46 -60.94
C MET A 567 -18.26 14.86 -59.75
N GLU A 568 -18.44 13.56 -59.51
CA GLU A 568 -17.72 12.83 -58.46
C GLU A 568 -16.22 12.82 -58.73
N PHE A 569 -15.80 12.49 -59.96
CA PHE A 569 -14.39 12.55 -60.34
C PHE A 569 -13.83 13.96 -60.14
N TRP A 570 -14.55 15.00 -60.57
CA TRP A 570 -14.12 16.38 -60.39
C TRP A 570 -13.99 16.74 -58.91
N THR A 571 -14.90 16.30 -58.04
CA THR A 571 -14.87 16.60 -56.61
C THR A 571 -13.72 15.86 -55.91
N ASN A 572 -13.60 14.56 -56.18
CA ASN A 572 -12.64 13.67 -55.53
C ASN A 572 -11.21 13.86 -56.03
N SER A 573 -11.00 14.45 -57.21
CA SER A 573 -9.66 14.76 -57.72
C SER A 573 -8.98 15.94 -57.01
N LEU A 574 -9.68 16.65 -56.12
CA LEU A 574 -9.11 17.78 -55.39
C LEU A 574 -8.21 17.26 -54.27
N THR A 575 -6.94 17.68 -54.31
CA THR A 575 -5.94 17.33 -53.29
C THR A 575 -5.47 18.57 -52.56
N GLN A 576 -4.99 18.40 -51.32
CA GLN A 576 -4.50 19.51 -50.49
C GLN A 576 -3.40 20.35 -51.16
N SER A 577 -2.59 19.76 -52.04
CA SER A 577 -1.51 20.43 -52.80
C SER A 577 -2.00 21.45 -53.82
N GLN A 578 -3.27 21.39 -54.22
CA GLN A 578 -3.87 22.30 -55.21
C GLN A 578 -4.48 23.53 -54.54
N LEU A 579 -4.53 23.58 -53.20
CA LEU A 579 -5.19 24.62 -52.41
C LEU A 579 -4.19 25.63 -51.84
N GLN A 580 -4.63 26.88 -51.70
CA GLN A 580 -3.87 27.91 -50.97
C GLN A 580 -3.90 27.65 -49.46
N HIS A 581 -5.02 27.11 -48.97
CA HIS A 581 -5.19 26.70 -47.59
C HIS A 581 -5.46 25.18 -47.55
N PRO A 582 -4.41 24.34 -47.43
CA PRO A 582 -4.51 22.87 -47.46
C PRO A 582 -5.54 22.30 -46.48
N LEU A 583 -5.71 22.96 -45.34
CA LEU A 583 -6.62 22.52 -44.29
C LEU A 583 -8.10 22.77 -44.62
N ALA A 584 -8.44 23.64 -45.57
CA ALA A 584 -9.83 23.94 -45.97
C ALA A 584 -10.44 22.93 -46.97
N LEU A 585 -9.73 21.83 -47.24
CA LEU A 585 -10.06 20.86 -48.29
C LEU A 585 -11.52 20.37 -48.30
N LEU A 586 -12.10 20.05 -47.13
CA LEU A 586 -13.47 19.52 -47.04
C LEU A 586 -14.50 20.57 -47.48
N ALA A 587 -14.39 21.79 -46.95
CA ALA A 587 -15.28 22.88 -47.30
C ALA A 587 -15.17 23.26 -48.78
N THR A 588 -13.95 23.25 -49.32
CA THR A 588 -13.71 23.52 -50.74
C THR A 588 -14.27 22.43 -51.65
N GLN A 589 -14.15 21.15 -51.28
CA GLN A 589 -14.79 20.07 -52.03
C GLN A 589 -16.31 20.26 -52.07
N LEU A 590 -16.93 20.65 -50.94
CA LEU A 590 -18.36 20.97 -50.93
C LEU A 590 -18.69 22.12 -51.88
N VAL A 591 -17.96 23.24 -51.80
CA VAL A 591 -18.20 24.39 -52.68
C VAL A 591 -18.05 23.99 -54.16
N ARG A 592 -17.04 23.18 -54.48
CA ARG A 592 -16.82 22.63 -55.82
C ARG A 592 -17.98 21.74 -56.28
N THR A 593 -18.56 20.93 -55.39
CA THR A 593 -19.77 20.13 -55.69
C THR A 593 -21.01 21.00 -55.90
N MET A 594 -21.15 22.09 -55.15
CA MET A 594 -22.27 23.01 -55.29
C MET A 594 -22.24 23.71 -56.65
N TYR A 595 -21.07 24.18 -57.09
CA TYR A 595 -20.91 24.73 -58.44
C TYR A 595 -21.15 23.69 -59.54
N SER A 596 -20.71 22.45 -59.35
CA SER A 596 -20.93 21.40 -60.35
C SER A 596 -22.41 21.01 -60.44
N PHE A 597 -23.15 21.04 -59.32
CA PHE A 597 -24.60 20.85 -59.28
C PHE A 597 -25.37 21.98 -59.98
N ASP A 598 -24.98 23.24 -59.73
CA ASP A 598 -25.58 24.39 -60.44
C ASP A 598 -25.39 24.27 -61.95
N ILE A 599 -24.17 23.96 -62.40
CA ILE A 599 -23.85 23.81 -63.83
C ILE A 599 -24.57 22.60 -64.43
N PHE A 600 -24.73 21.52 -63.67
CA PHE A 600 -25.51 20.36 -64.09
C PHE A 600 -26.97 20.77 -64.37
N LEU A 601 -27.63 21.45 -63.44
CA LEU A 601 -29.01 21.91 -63.60
C LEU A 601 -29.16 22.98 -64.69
N GLU A 602 -28.21 23.89 -64.85
CA GLU A 602 -28.26 24.93 -65.89
C GLU A 602 -28.05 24.40 -67.31
N THR A 603 -27.30 23.30 -67.45
CA THR A 603 -27.04 22.68 -68.76
C THR A 603 -28.08 21.61 -69.11
N GLU A 604 -28.71 20.97 -68.12
CA GLU A 604 -29.71 19.93 -68.31
C GLU A 604 -31.16 20.46 -68.20
N GLY A 605 -31.40 21.47 -67.36
CA GLY A 605 -32.68 22.20 -67.20
C GLY A 605 -33.36 22.57 -68.51
N PRO A 606 -32.66 23.18 -69.49
CA PRO A 606 -33.24 23.54 -70.78
C PRO A 606 -33.70 22.35 -71.64
N LEU A 607 -33.35 21.11 -71.30
CA LEU A 607 -33.78 19.91 -72.02
C LEU A 607 -35.15 19.41 -71.57
N TYR A 608 -35.68 19.94 -70.45
CA TYR A 608 -36.97 19.56 -69.89
C TYR A 608 -37.96 20.73 -69.96
N ASN A 609 -39.25 20.41 -70.09
CA ASN A 609 -40.33 21.40 -70.13
C ASN A 609 -41.29 21.18 -68.94
N PRO A 610 -41.59 22.22 -68.14
CA PRO A 610 -41.11 23.61 -68.24
C PRO A 610 -39.65 23.79 -67.83
N VAL A 611 -38.98 24.80 -68.39
CA VAL A 611 -37.59 25.14 -68.03
C VAL A 611 -37.56 25.71 -66.62
N GLU A 612 -37.08 24.90 -65.68
CA GLU A 612 -37.04 25.25 -64.25
C GLU A 612 -35.77 26.04 -63.87
N TYR A 613 -34.67 25.85 -64.60
CA TYR A 613 -33.36 26.42 -64.26
C TYR A 613 -32.80 27.29 -65.39
N HIS A 614 -32.45 28.54 -65.05
CA HIS A 614 -31.84 29.50 -65.96
C HIS A 614 -30.34 29.60 -65.75
N ARG A 615 -29.64 29.94 -66.83
CA ARG A 615 -28.19 30.06 -66.85
C ARG A 615 -27.73 31.28 -66.06
N GLU A 616 -26.99 31.05 -64.98
CA GLU A 616 -26.39 32.09 -64.13
C GLU A 616 -24.86 32.05 -64.22
N LYS A 617 -24.26 30.88 -64.46
CA LYS A 617 -22.81 30.72 -64.59
C LYS A 617 -22.33 30.99 -66.02
N HIS A 618 -21.17 31.64 -66.12
CA HIS A 618 -20.56 32.00 -67.40
C HIS A 618 -19.68 30.87 -67.92
N TYR A 619 -20.11 30.14 -68.96
CA TYR A 619 -19.30 29.15 -69.69
C TYR A 619 -19.48 29.29 -71.21
N ILE A 620 -18.42 29.08 -72.00
CA ILE A 620 -18.46 29.33 -73.45
C ILE A 620 -19.31 28.28 -74.19
N LYS A 621 -19.22 27.00 -73.79
CA LYS A 621 -19.99 25.89 -74.35
C LYS A 621 -20.57 25.04 -73.22
N ALA A 622 -21.84 24.65 -73.31
CA ALA A 622 -22.50 23.79 -72.32
C ALA A 622 -21.95 22.35 -72.32
N PHE A 623 -21.58 21.84 -73.49
CA PHE A 623 -21.05 20.49 -73.67
C PHE A 623 -19.82 20.52 -74.59
N ALA A 624 -18.82 19.68 -74.33
CA ALA A 624 -17.71 19.43 -75.24
C ALA A 624 -17.43 17.93 -75.42
N LYS A 625 -16.80 17.58 -76.56
CA LYS A 625 -16.45 16.21 -76.97
C LYS A 625 -17.68 15.29 -77.11
N ARG A 626 -17.44 14.05 -77.56
CA ARG A 626 -18.50 13.02 -77.73
C ARG A 626 -19.13 12.60 -76.40
N ILE A 627 -18.38 12.70 -75.30
CA ILE A 627 -18.83 12.35 -73.95
C ILE A 627 -19.73 13.41 -73.29
N ARG A 628 -20.07 14.50 -74.00
CA ARG A 628 -20.84 15.64 -73.48
C ARG A 628 -20.29 16.16 -72.13
N ALA A 629 -18.98 16.38 -72.07
CA ALA A 629 -18.31 16.90 -70.88
C ALA A 629 -18.82 18.30 -70.54
N ARG A 630 -19.14 18.54 -69.27
CA ARG A 630 -19.63 19.81 -68.75
C ARG A 630 -18.50 20.70 -68.23
N PRO A 631 -18.67 22.02 -68.23
CA PRO A 631 -17.62 22.95 -67.84
C PRO A 631 -17.54 23.10 -66.32
N TYR A 632 -16.78 22.25 -65.62
CA TYR A 632 -16.63 22.34 -64.16
C TYR A 632 -15.38 23.09 -63.70
N ARG A 633 -14.38 23.27 -64.58
CA ARG A 633 -13.12 23.93 -64.24
C ARG A 633 -13.26 25.44 -64.32
N TYR A 634 -13.00 26.11 -63.21
CA TYR A 634 -12.92 27.56 -63.16
C TYR A 634 -11.58 28.07 -63.71
N ILE A 635 -11.62 29.11 -64.56
CA ILE A 635 -10.45 29.78 -65.11
C ILE A 635 -10.63 31.30 -64.95
N GLU A 636 -9.66 31.93 -64.30
CA GLU A 636 -9.51 33.39 -64.27
C GLU A 636 -8.89 33.83 -65.60
N GLY A 637 -9.68 34.53 -66.43
CA GLY A 637 -9.27 34.97 -67.75
C GLY A 637 -9.76 36.39 -68.04
N GLY A 638 -8.95 37.39 -67.68
CA GLY A 638 -9.24 38.79 -67.99
C GLY A 638 -10.51 39.33 -67.29
N THR A 639 -11.32 40.12 -68.00
CA THR A 639 -12.47 40.87 -67.44
C THR A 639 -13.69 40.01 -67.07
N VAL A 640 -13.76 38.75 -67.51
CA VAL A 640 -14.89 37.85 -67.22
C VAL A 640 -14.38 36.47 -66.83
N ASN A 641 -14.65 36.08 -65.60
CA ASN A 641 -14.33 34.75 -65.10
C ASN A 641 -15.24 33.69 -65.73
N THR A 642 -14.69 32.59 -66.23
CA THR A 642 -15.47 31.58 -66.98
C THR A 642 -15.17 30.15 -66.56
N PHE A 643 -16.18 29.29 -66.68
CA PHE A 643 -16.04 27.85 -66.52
C PHE A 643 -15.74 27.17 -67.88
N LYS A 644 -14.85 26.17 -67.84
CA LYS A 644 -14.40 25.37 -68.97
C LYS A 644 -14.44 23.87 -68.65
N GLN A 645 -14.54 23.03 -69.67
CA GLN A 645 -14.50 21.57 -69.57
C GLN A 645 -13.13 21.03 -69.14
#